data_AF-A0A8K1LG20-F1
#
_entry.id   AF-A0A8K1LG20-F1
#
_cell.length_a   1.000
_cell.length_b   1.000
_cell.length_c   1.000
_cell.angle_alpha   90.00
_cell.angle_beta   90.00
_cell.angle_gamma   90.00
#
_symmetry.space_group_name_H-M   'P 1'
#
loop_
_entity.id
_entity.type
_entity.pdbx_description
1 polymer ?
#
loop_
_entity_poly.entity_id
_entity_poly.type
_entity_poly.pdbx_seq_one_letter_code
_entity_poly.pdbx_strand_id
1 'polypeptide(L)'
;MAQPRVLPQSKETLLQSYNKRLKDDVKSIMDNFTEIIKTAKIEDETQVSRATQGEQDNYEMHVRAANIVRAGESLMKLVSDLKQFLILNDFPSVNEAINQRNQQLRSLQEECDKKLIALRDEISIDLYELEEEYYSSRSPTGCKCPGEGGVHSIPGLIVSKPGQPEDAVRQVKKQKKKKPRKQTEKKNAPSAKRMVSNTSKPTPGQKAAPQASKSSPQGGTQNRKESLATGSKSELSSPSVSAINLLRQRLHEKIKKASGQDNAKELTPAVLEKRQRRKYERERKKRRQKELKMKAKMEKKETEEVPEEPENKKEESKAEVVFNRVEVHEESELNKVQKKKEKRKAVKGNITPLTGKNYKQLLSRLETRKNKLEELKEKDEKKAQELETKIKWTNALYKAEGVKIRDDEERLKEALKRKEKRKAQRKKQWQERTVRVVEKMQQRQDKRKKNIQKKKKERIEKKKARARKKGRVLPEDLKKAGFKAIGGSGKVHYLPYYLPCPEIFSMKLQYTEEKLIQLFPQLFYQQPRVLAPKRQDVLTVTPWLAPIVWEGTFNPEILESAYRPLNLTIGVTAFAVGKYTRFVRRFLESAERHFLRGFQVNYYIFTDSPQSIPQTQLQPGRRLAVVPIHKFSSWQEISMRRMEAINRHVAQVSHREVQYLFCLDIDMVFHNPWGPETLGDMVAAIHPGYFNVAREQFPYERRSSSAAFIPEGEGDFYYGGAVFGGLVRKVYEFTKSCHMTILADKANGIMAAWQEESHLNRHFLSHKPSKVLSPEYIWDDRKPKPPEIRLIRFSTVNKNYEEVRN
;
A
#
# COMPACT_ATOMS: atom_id res chain seq x y z
N MET A 1 14.18 8.12 50.36
CA MET A 1 12.89 8.64 50.84
C MET A 1 12.16 9.28 49.67
N ALA A 2 11.21 8.56 49.07
CA ALA A 2 10.41 9.09 47.97
C ALA A 2 9.39 10.07 48.56
N GLN A 3 9.41 11.33 48.13
CA GLN A 3 8.38 12.28 48.51
C GLN A 3 6.99 11.73 48.10
N PRO A 4 5.96 11.88 48.95
CA PRO A 4 4.62 11.46 48.60
C PRO A 4 4.17 12.23 47.37
N ARG A 5 3.85 11.50 46.29
CA ARG A 5 3.33 12.08 45.06
C ARG A 5 2.00 12.77 45.36
N VAL A 6 2.02 14.09 45.36
CA VAL A 6 0.80 14.90 45.41
C VAL A 6 0.01 14.63 44.12
N LEU A 7 -1.09 13.91 44.25
CA LEU A 7 -2.02 13.67 43.15
C LEU A 7 -2.71 14.99 42.78
N PRO A 8 -3.03 15.23 41.49
CA PRO A 8 -3.84 16.38 41.10
C PRO A 8 -5.18 16.39 41.86
N GLN A 9 -5.62 17.54 42.37
CA GLN A 9 -6.86 17.69 43.17
C GLN A 9 -8.10 17.02 42.53
N SER A 10 -8.17 16.95 41.19
CA SER A 10 -9.26 16.28 40.46
C SER A 10 -9.26 14.75 40.60
N LYS A 11 -8.11 14.13 40.89
CA LYS A 11 -7.97 12.69 41.09
C LYS A 11 -8.30 12.29 42.52
N GLU A 12 -7.88 13.12 43.47
CA GLU A 12 -8.18 12.90 44.89
C GLU A 12 -9.69 13.03 45.16
N THR A 13 -10.34 14.03 44.56
CA THR A 13 -11.80 14.18 44.59
C THR A 13 -12.53 13.00 43.93
N LEU A 14 -12.00 12.43 42.84
CA LEU A 14 -12.56 11.23 42.21
C LEU A 14 -12.44 10.00 43.12
N LEU A 15 -11.28 9.77 43.74
CA LEU A 15 -11.08 8.67 44.68
C LEU A 15 -11.94 8.83 45.94
N GLN A 16 -12.11 10.06 46.43
CA GLN A 16 -13.05 10.37 47.52
C GLN A 16 -14.49 10.08 47.10
N SER A 17 -14.89 10.36 45.85
CA SER A 17 -16.22 10.03 45.34
C SER A 17 -16.47 8.53 45.27
N TYR A 18 -15.46 7.74 44.91
CA TYR A 18 -15.53 6.28 44.90
C TYR A 18 -15.64 5.69 46.30
N ASN A 19 -14.87 6.21 47.25
CA ASN A 19 -14.97 5.81 48.66
C ASN A 19 -16.33 6.18 49.27
N LYS A 20 -16.87 7.35 48.94
CA LYS A 20 -18.20 7.76 49.38
C LYS A 20 -19.27 6.81 48.82
N ARG A 21 -19.24 6.55 47.51
CA ARG A 21 -20.19 5.65 46.84
C ARG A 21 -20.15 4.23 47.40
N LEU A 22 -18.96 3.70 47.68
CA LEU A 22 -18.80 2.41 48.36
C LEU A 22 -19.51 2.38 49.71
N LYS A 23 -19.30 3.40 50.55
CA LYS A 23 -19.92 3.49 51.88
C LYS A 23 -21.44 3.62 51.78
N ASP A 24 -21.93 4.45 50.86
CA ASP A 24 -23.35 4.69 50.66
C ASP A 24 -24.07 3.43 50.17
N ASP A 25 -23.49 2.70 49.19
CA ASP A 25 -24.07 1.48 48.65
C ASP A 25 -24.06 0.32 49.68
N VAL A 26 -22.97 0.15 50.43
CA VAL A 26 -22.88 -0.87 51.52
C VAL A 26 -23.87 -0.55 52.64
N LYS A 27 -23.99 0.71 53.04
CA LYS A 27 -24.97 1.14 54.04
C LYS A 27 -26.40 0.89 53.54
N SER A 28 -26.69 1.21 52.28
CA SER A 28 -28.01 0.94 51.67
C SER A 28 -28.37 -0.55 51.70
N ILE A 29 -27.42 -1.45 51.43
CA ILE A 29 -27.67 -2.90 51.53
C ILE A 29 -28.04 -3.29 52.97
N MET A 30 -27.25 -2.83 53.95
CA MET A 30 -27.43 -3.15 55.35
C MET A 30 -28.75 -2.59 55.92
N ASP A 31 -29.06 -1.33 55.62
CA ASP A 31 -30.28 -0.66 56.11
C ASP A 31 -31.54 -1.33 55.53
N ASN A 32 -31.57 -1.61 54.21
CA ASN A 32 -32.71 -2.29 53.59
C ASN A 32 -32.86 -3.74 54.10
N PHE A 33 -31.77 -4.46 54.34
CA PHE A 33 -31.82 -5.82 54.88
C PHE A 33 -32.32 -5.85 56.33
N THR A 34 -31.85 -4.92 57.16
CA THR A 34 -32.29 -4.78 58.56
C THR A 34 -33.77 -4.51 58.64
N GLU A 35 -34.29 -3.66 57.75
CA GLU A 35 -35.70 -3.33 57.72
C GLU A 35 -36.57 -4.48 57.21
N ILE A 36 -36.13 -5.25 56.21
CA ILE A 36 -36.82 -6.49 55.80
C ILE A 36 -36.96 -7.45 56.99
N ILE A 37 -35.93 -7.58 57.83
CA ILE A 37 -35.99 -8.42 59.04
C ILE A 37 -36.99 -7.86 60.06
N LYS A 38 -37.09 -6.54 60.21
CA LYS A 38 -38.07 -5.91 61.10
C LYS A 38 -39.50 -6.13 60.62
N THR A 39 -39.76 -5.93 59.33
CA THR A 39 -41.10 -6.15 58.74
C THR A 39 -41.51 -7.62 58.77
N ALA A 40 -40.54 -8.55 58.76
CA ALA A 40 -40.80 -9.98 58.91
C ALA A 40 -41.09 -10.43 60.36
N LYS A 41 -40.98 -9.53 61.36
CA LYS A 41 -41.24 -9.86 62.77
C LYS A 41 -42.74 -9.81 63.04
N ILE A 42 -43.28 -10.90 63.58
CA ILE A 42 -44.71 -11.04 63.92
C ILE A 42 -44.97 -10.37 65.28
N GLU A 43 -45.91 -9.42 65.35
CA GLU A 43 -46.43 -8.85 66.60
C GLU A 43 -47.76 -9.52 67.01
N ASP A 44 -48.05 -9.57 68.32
CA ASP A 44 -49.24 -10.24 68.89
C ASP A 44 -50.57 -9.53 68.55
N GLU A 45 -51.61 -10.35 68.37
CA GLU A 45 -52.84 -10.05 67.66
C GLU A 45 -53.72 -8.91 68.22
N THR A 46 -54.15 -7.99 67.34
CA THR A 46 -55.48 -7.35 67.45
C THR A 46 -56.26 -7.49 66.13
N GLN A 47 -57.55 -7.80 66.24
CA GLN A 47 -58.33 -8.58 65.28
C GLN A 47 -58.78 -7.88 63.97
N VAL A 48 -58.34 -6.66 63.62
CA VAL A 48 -59.04 -5.88 62.56
C VAL A 48 -58.19 -5.49 61.32
N SER A 49 -56.89 -5.84 61.21
CA SER A 49 -56.05 -5.37 60.08
C SER A 49 -55.22 -6.45 59.35
N ARG A 50 -55.71 -7.67 59.09
CA ARG A 50 -54.83 -8.79 58.64
C ARG A 50 -54.52 -8.89 57.15
N ALA A 51 -55.44 -8.59 56.24
CA ALA A 51 -55.19 -8.84 54.80
C ALA A 51 -54.41 -7.70 54.13
N THR A 52 -54.88 -6.46 54.32
CA THR A 52 -54.27 -5.28 53.68
C THR A 52 -52.89 -4.93 54.24
N GLN A 53 -52.67 -5.16 55.54
CA GLN A 53 -51.35 -4.94 56.16
C GLN A 53 -50.33 -5.96 55.64
N GLY A 54 -50.70 -7.23 55.53
CA GLY A 54 -49.83 -8.26 54.97
C GLY A 54 -49.44 -8.01 53.51
N GLU A 55 -50.37 -7.49 52.70
CA GLU A 55 -50.05 -7.04 51.33
C GLU A 55 -49.11 -5.82 51.33
N GLN A 56 -49.35 -4.84 52.20
CA GLN A 56 -48.50 -3.65 52.33
C GLN A 56 -47.07 -4.03 52.75
N ASP A 57 -46.93 -4.90 53.75
CA ASP A 57 -45.65 -5.40 54.24
C ASP A 57 -44.90 -6.18 53.15
N ASN A 58 -45.62 -6.97 52.35
CA ASN A 58 -45.05 -7.70 51.21
C ASN A 58 -44.53 -6.74 50.12
N TYR A 59 -45.31 -5.72 49.76
CA TYR A 59 -44.85 -4.69 48.82
C TYR A 59 -43.63 -3.92 49.36
N GLU A 60 -43.61 -3.60 50.65
CA GLU A 60 -42.49 -2.94 51.29
C GLU A 60 -41.22 -3.82 51.25
N MET A 61 -41.33 -5.11 51.57
CA MET A 61 -40.23 -6.07 51.47
C MET A 61 -39.71 -6.19 50.03
N HIS A 62 -40.60 -6.21 49.03
CA HIS A 62 -40.21 -6.22 47.62
C HIS A 62 -39.44 -4.96 47.20
N VAL A 63 -39.88 -3.78 47.63
CA VAL A 63 -39.18 -2.51 47.35
C VAL A 63 -37.81 -2.48 48.02
N ARG A 64 -37.70 -2.93 49.27
CA ARG A 64 -36.44 -3.00 50.01
C ARG A 64 -35.47 -4.01 49.38
N ALA A 65 -35.95 -5.17 48.93
CA ALA A 65 -35.15 -6.15 48.19
C ALA A 65 -34.64 -5.58 46.86
N ALA A 66 -35.48 -4.84 46.12
CA ALA A 66 -35.06 -4.17 44.88
C ALA A 66 -33.96 -3.12 45.12
N ASN A 67 -34.02 -2.39 46.25
CA ASN A 67 -32.97 -1.44 46.63
C ASN A 67 -31.63 -2.12 46.94
N ILE A 68 -31.64 -3.31 47.55
CA ILE A 68 -30.43 -4.12 47.78
C ILE A 68 -29.80 -4.52 46.45
N VAL A 69 -30.60 -5.00 45.49
CA VAL A 69 -30.11 -5.38 44.16
C VAL A 69 -29.50 -4.17 43.43
N ARG A 70 -30.15 -3.01 43.48
CA ARG A 70 -29.63 -1.76 42.89
C ARG A 70 -28.30 -1.32 43.49
N ALA A 71 -28.15 -1.42 44.81
CA ALA A 71 -26.88 -1.12 45.47
C ALA A 71 -25.78 -2.12 45.08
N GLY A 72 -26.12 -3.41 44.94
CA GLY A 72 -25.21 -4.44 44.42
C GLY A 72 -24.74 -4.17 42.99
N GLU A 73 -25.64 -3.77 42.09
CA GLU A 73 -25.29 -3.35 40.73
C GLU A 73 -24.38 -2.11 40.71
N SER A 74 -24.64 -1.14 41.58
CA SER A 74 -23.80 0.06 41.73
C SER A 74 -22.37 -0.29 42.16
N LEU A 75 -22.21 -1.24 43.11
CA LEU A 75 -20.90 -1.74 43.55
C LEU A 75 -20.15 -2.48 42.44
N MET A 76 -20.84 -3.32 41.65
CA MET A 76 -20.22 -3.97 40.49
C MET A 76 -19.72 -2.97 39.46
N LYS A 77 -20.48 -1.88 39.23
CA LYS A 77 -20.07 -0.79 38.36
C LYS A 77 -18.84 -0.05 38.91
N LEU A 78 -18.80 0.20 40.23
CA LEU A 78 -17.65 0.83 40.90
C LEU A 78 -16.35 0.03 40.70
N VAL A 79 -16.40 -1.31 40.77
CA VAL A 79 -15.24 -2.17 40.49
C VAL A 79 -14.74 -1.99 39.05
N SER A 80 -15.64 -1.87 38.09
CA SER A 80 -15.30 -1.61 36.69
C SER A 80 -14.64 -0.23 36.51
N ASP A 81 -15.22 0.80 37.13
CA ASP A 81 -14.72 2.18 37.12
C ASP A 81 -13.30 2.27 37.74
N LEU A 82 -13.03 1.50 38.82
CA LEU A 82 -11.71 1.39 39.45
C LEU A 82 -10.68 0.69 38.54
N LYS A 83 -11.05 -0.40 37.88
CA LYS A 83 -10.17 -1.08 36.90
C LYS A 83 -9.83 -0.16 35.74
N GLN A 84 -10.80 0.59 35.24
CA GLN A 84 -10.59 1.57 34.18
C GLN A 84 -9.67 2.72 34.64
N PHE A 85 -9.84 3.20 35.88
CA PHE A 85 -8.94 4.19 36.47
C PHE A 85 -7.49 3.66 36.57
N LEU A 86 -7.29 2.40 36.94
CA LEU A 86 -5.97 1.78 37.03
C LEU A 86 -5.30 1.69 35.65
N ILE A 87 -6.02 1.16 34.66
CA ILE A 87 -5.53 0.96 33.28
C ILE A 87 -5.18 2.30 32.62
N LEU A 88 -6.04 3.30 32.79
CA LEU A 88 -5.83 4.61 32.17
C LEU A 88 -4.75 5.44 32.86
N ASN A 89 -4.33 5.13 34.09
CA ASN A 89 -3.34 5.93 34.81
C ASN A 89 -1.94 5.29 34.89
N ASP A 90 -1.76 4.06 34.39
CA ASP A 90 -0.45 3.39 34.31
C ASP A 90 0.38 3.84 33.09
N PHE A 91 0.39 5.14 32.82
CA PHE A 91 1.18 5.71 31.73
C PHE A 91 2.68 5.44 31.83
N PRO A 92 3.32 5.44 33.02
CA PRO A 92 4.75 5.14 33.14
C PRO A 92 5.11 3.74 32.64
N SER A 93 4.41 2.69 33.10
CA SER A 93 4.69 1.31 32.70
C SER A 93 4.35 1.06 31.23
N VAL A 94 3.25 1.66 30.74
CA VAL A 94 2.90 1.62 29.31
C VAL A 94 3.97 2.30 28.45
N ASN A 95 4.46 3.47 28.87
CA ASN A 95 5.47 4.21 28.12
C ASN A 95 6.84 3.51 28.18
N GLU A 96 7.16 2.84 29.29
CA GLU A 96 8.35 2.00 29.43
C GLU A 96 8.30 0.78 28.50
N ALA A 97 7.17 0.06 28.46
CA ALA A 97 6.97 -1.06 27.54
C ALA A 97 7.06 -0.62 26.07
N ILE A 98 6.49 0.55 25.72
CA ILE A 98 6.62 1.14 24.38
C ILE A 98 8.08 1.44 24.04
N ASN A 99 8.84 2.00 24.98
CA ASN A 99 10.25 2.32 24.78
C ASN A 99 11.11 1.06 24.59
N GLN A 100 10.91 0.02 25.41
CA GLN A 100 11.58 -1.27 25.25
C GLN A 100 11.29 -1.89 23.89
N ARG A 101 10.03 -1.89 23.46
CA ARG A 101 9.64 -2.42 22.15
C ARG A 101 10.24 -1.61 20.99
N ASN A 102 10.29 -0.29 21.12
CA ASN A 102 10.96 0.56 20.13
C ASN A 102 12.47 0.29 20.03
N GLN A 103 13.13 -0.04 21.14
CA GLN A 103 14.55 -0.41 21.13
C GLN A 103 14.77 -1.76 20.41
N GLN A 104 13.94 -2.77 20.71
CA GLN A 104 13.99 -4.07 20.02
C GLN A 104 13.77 -3.94 18.50
N LEU A 105 12.84 -3.08 18.09
CA LEU A 105 12.61 -2.85 16.66
C LEU A 105 13.79 -2.16 15.98
N ARG A 106 14.49 -1.25 16.67
CA ARG A 106 15.70 -0.60 16.15
C ARG A 106 16.86 -1.58 16.02
N SER A 107 17.07 -2.46 17.00
CA SER A 107 18.14 -3.47 16.91
C SER A 107 17.90 -4.43 15.75
N LEU A 108 16.65 -4.87 15.55
CA LEU A 108 16.30 -5.73 14.42
C LEU A 108 16.50 -5.01 13.08
N GLN A 109 16.14 -3.73 13.00
CA GLN A 109 16.39 -2.92 11.82
C GLN A 109 17.90 -2.81 11.50
N GLU A 110 18.73 -2.56 12.50
CA GLU A 110 20.19 -2.50 12.33
C GLU A 110 20.78 -3.85 11.88
N GLU A 111 20.23 -4.96 12.37
CA GLU A 111 20.64 -6.30 11.94
C GLU A 111 20.28 -6.57 10.48
N CYS A 112 19.05 -6.22 10.07
CA CYS A 112 18.62 -6.30 8.68
C CYS A 112 19.50 -5.43 7.75
N ASP A 113 19.79 -4.20 8.16
CA ASP A 113 20.64 -3.29 7.39
C ASP A 113 22.07 -3.83 7.25
N LYS A 114 22.63 -4.45 8.30
CA LYS A 114 23.93 -5.13 8.23
C LYS A 114 23.91 -6.29 7.25
N LYS A 115 22.89 -7.15 7.28
CA LYS A 115 22.74 -8.28 6.34
C LYS A 115 22.61 -7.80 4.90
N LEU A 116 21.86 -6.73 4.66
CA LEU A 116 21.73 -6.12 3.32
C LEU A 116 23.04 -5.53 2.82
N ILE A 117 23.84 -4.92 3.69
CA ILE A 117 25.15 -4.39 3.34
C ILE A 117 26.12 -5.52 2.99
N ALA A 118 26.14 -6.60 3.77
CA ALA A 118 26.97 -7.78 3.50
C ALA A 118 26.61 -8.38 2.13
N LEU A 119 25.32 -8.61 1.88
CA LEU A 119 24.84 -9.18 0.62
C LEU A 119 25.12 -8.27 -0.59
N ARG A 120 25.06 -6.94 -0.42
CA ARG A 120 25.51 -5.99 -1.45
C ARG A 120 26.98 -6.15 -1.76
N ASP A 121 27.80 -6.32 -0.73
CA ASP A 121 29.25 -6.43 -0.88
C ASP A 121 29.65 -7.76 -1.52
N GLU A 122 29.00 -8.87 -1.16
CA GLU A 122 29.12 -10.17 -1.83
C GLU A 122 28.76 -10.08 -3.32
N ILE A 123 27.58 -9.56 -3.65
CA ILE A 123 27.17 -9.36 -5.06
C ILE A 123 28.18 -8.49 -5.82
N SER A 124 28.77 -7.49 -5.17
CA SER A 124 29.77 -6.63 -5.80
C SER A 124 31.09 -7.35 -6.06
N ILE A 125 31.45 -8.35 -5.26
CA ILE A 125 32.64 -9.19 -5.46
C ILE A 125 32.36 -10.13 -6.64
N ASP A 126 31.25 -10.85 -6.63
CA ASP A 126 30.87 -11.79 -7.70
C ASP A 126 30.79 -11.09 -9.06
N LEU A 127 30.22 -9.87 -9.10
CA LEU A 127 30.18 -9.06 -10.32
C LEU A 127 31.57 -8.65 -10.81
N TYR A 128 32.49 -8.37 -9.91
CA TYR A 128 33.86 -8.01 -10.25
C TYR A 128 34.61 -9.22 -10.82
N GLU A 129 34.45 -10.40 -10.22
CA GLU A 129 35.02 -11.67 -10.71
C GLU A 129 34.48 -12.03 -12.10
N LEU A 130 33.16 -11.92 -12.30
CA LEU A 130 32.53 -12.13 -13.60
C LEU A 130 32.99 -11.11 -14.66
N GLU A 131 33.18 -9.85 -14.28
CA GLU A 131 33.76 -8.85 -15.19
C GLU A 131 35.21 -9.18 -15.54
N GLU A 132 36.02 -9.61 -14.57
CA GLU A 132 37.41 -10.00 -14.77
C GLU A 132 37.53 -11.22 -15.71
N GLU A 133 36.72 -12.24 -15.52
CA GLU A 133 36.65 -13.40 -16.43
C GLU A 133 36.17 -13.00 -17.83
N TYR A 134 35.17 -12.12 -17.92
CA TYR A 134 34.65 -11.63 -19.20
C TYR A 134 35.68 -10.81 -19.99
N TYR A 135 36.47 -9.96 -19.33
CA TYR A 135 37.51 -9.17 -20.00
C TYR A 135 38.79 -9.97 -20.25
N SER A 136 39.09 -11.00 -19.44
CA SER A 136 40.22 -11.91 -19.63
C SER A 136 39.99 -12.87 -20.80
N SER A 137 38.75 -13.33 -21.00
CA SER A 137 38.35 -14.21 -22.11
C SER A 137 38.22 -13.49 -23.46
N ARG A 138 38.26 -12.14 -23.48
CA ARG A 138 38.01 -11.31 -24.67
C ARG A 138 39.26 -10.64 -25.24
N SER A 139 40.41 -11.32 -25.18
CA SER A 139 41.61 -10.89 -25.91
C SER A 139 41.78 -11.64 -27.25
N PRO A 140 41.11 -11.22 -28.35
CA PRO A 140 41.54 -11.59 -29.69
C PRO A 140 42.60 -10.61 -30.21
N THR A 141 43.72 -11.22 -30.61
CA THR A 141 44.45 -11.03 -31.87
C THR A 141 44.01 -9.88 -32.78
N GLY A 142 45.01 -9.20 -33.33
CA GLY A 142 44.89 -7.89 -33.96
C GLY A 142 44.01 -7.80 -35.19
N CYS A 143 43.46 -6.60 -35.38
CA CYS A 143 42.95 -6.11 -36.65
C CYS A 143 43.38 -4.65 -36.84
N LYS A 144 44.28 -4.43 -37.81
CA LYS A 144 44.56 -3.12 -38.41
C LYS A 144 43.53 -2.88 -39.52
N CYS A 145 43.07 -1.65 -39.69
CA CYS A 145 42.50 -1.20 -40.96
C CYS A 145 43.28 0.05 -41.45
N PRO A 146 43.46 0.22 -42.77
CA PRO A 146 44.32 1.23 -43.36
C PRO A 146 43.59 2.57 -43.55
N GLY A 147 44.37 3.63 -43.81
CA GLY A 147 43.88 4.99 -43.96
C GLY A 147 43.73 5.46 -45.42
N GLU A 148 42.91 6.48 -45.58
CA GLU A 148 42.88 7.52 -46.63
C GLU A 148 42.34 8.77 -45.90
N GLY A 149 42.69 10.04 -46.09
CA GLY A 149 43.47 10.84 -47.03
C GLY A 149 43.10 12.32 -46.68
N GLY A 150 43.98 13.30 -46.88
CA GLY A 150 43.84 14.70 -46.41
C GLY A 150 42.62 15.48 -46.96
N VAL A 151 42.39 16.78 -46.70
CA VAL A 151 43.30 17.90 -46.42
C VAL A 151 42.50 19.11 -45.84
N HIS A 152 43.22 20.06 -45.18
CA HIS A 152 42.91 21.50 -44.96
C HIS A 152 41.83 21.89 -43.93
N SER A 153 41.98 22.84 -42.99
CA SER A 153 43.02 23.81 -42.65
C SER A 153 42.86 24.30 -41.18
N ILE A 154 43.99 24.62 -40.55
CA ILE A 154 44.23 25.32 -39.25
C ILE A 154 43.97 26.84 -39.48
N PRO A 155 43.97 27.84 -38.54
CA PRO A 155 44.32 27.95 -37.09
C PRO A 155 43.21 28.63 -36.23
N GLY A 156 43.30 28.82 -34.90
CA GLY A 156 44.39 28.74 -33.94
C GLY A 156 44.06 29.62 -32.71
N LEU A 157 44.99 29.59 -31.74
CA LEU A 157 45.11 30.32 -30.47
C LEU A 157 44.33 29.76 -29.25
N ILE A 158 44.96 29.05 -28.29
CA ILE A 158 46.09 29.40 -27.38
C ILE A 158 45.64 30.42 -26.32
N VAL A 159 45.22 29.95 -25.15
CA VAL A 159 46.00 29.82 -23.88
C VAL A 159 46.29 31.17 -23.22
N SER A 160 45.89 31.31 -21.95
CA SER A 160 46.80 31.72 -20.87
C SER A 160 46.18 31.51 -19.49
N LYS A 161 47.06 31.25 -18.53
CA LYS A 161 46.84 30.84 -17.14
C LYS A 161 47.70 31.79 -16.26
N PRO A 162 47.87 31.53 -14.95
CA PRO A 162 47.42 32.31 -13.78
C PRO A 162 48.48 33.26 -13.14
N GLY A 163 48.07 34.06 -12.14
CA GLY A 163 48.98 34.78 -11.22
C GLY A 163 48.33 35.18 -9.88
N GLN A 164 49.12 35.13 -8.80
CA GLN A 164 48.95 35.56 -7.39
C GLN A 164 50.33 36.18 -6.98
N PRO A 165 50.57 36.81 -5.79
CA PRO A 165 49.75 37.50 -4.75
C PRO A 165 50.42 38.83 -4.21
N GLU A 166 49.92 39.34 -3.05
CA GLU A 166 50.46 40.39 -2.10
C GLU A 166 50.31 41.86 -2.59
N ASP A 167 49.90 42.90 -1.81
CA ASP A 167 50.30 43.30 -0.45
C ASP A 167 49.45 44.48 0.12
N ALA A 168 49.43 44.59 1.46
CA ALA A 168 49.20 45.73 2.38
C ALA A 168 48.08 46.82 2.21
N VAL A 169 47.19 46.97 3.22
CA VAL A 169 47.21 47.99 4.32
C VAL A 169 45.88 48.05 5.12
N ARG A 170 46.07 48.14 6.44
CA ARG A 170 45.20 48.31 7.65
C ARG A 170 43.90 49.14 7.52
N GLN A 171 42.76 48.59 8.00
CA GLN A 171 42.05 48.83 9.29
C GLN A 171 41.47 50.23 9.56
N VAL A 172 40.15 50.34 9.84
CA VAL A 172 39.55 50.90 11.09
C VAL A 172 38.12 50.34 11.35
N LYS A 173 38.00 49.61 12.48
CA LYS A 173 36.96 49.48 13.55
C LYS A 173 35.49 49.90 13.27
N LYS A 174 34.52 48.97 13.41
CA LYS A 174 33.70 48.57 14.60
C LYS A 174 32.54 49.51 14.97
N GLN A 175 31.32 48.96 15.01
CA GLN A 175 30.38 48.88 16.16
C GLN A 175 29.09 48.15 15.70
N LYS A 176 28.85 46.87 16.02
CA LYS A 176 28.23 46.22 17.19
C LYS A 176 26.73 46.55 17.48
N LYS A 177 25.93 45.47 17.31
CA LYS A 177 24.94 44.85 18.24
C LYS A 177 23.47 45.32 18.31
N LYS A 178 22.62 44.30 18.08
CA LYS A 178 21.47 43.78 18.88
C LYS A 178 20.05 44.40 18.73
N LYS A 179 19.15 43.54 18.22
CA LYS A 179 17.70 43.26 18.49
C LYS A 179 17.08 43.90 19.77
N PRO A 180 15.73 44.05 19.98
CA PRO A 180 14.62 43.14 19.55
C PRO A 180 13.15 43.70 19.35
N ARG A 181 12.30 42.88 18.70
CA ARG A 181 10.91 42.40 19.02
C ARG A 181 9.92 43.21 19.92
N LYS A 182 8.67 43.46 19.44
CA LYS A 182 7.30 43.12 19.99
C LYS A 182 6.20 44.09 19.44
N GLN A 183 5.02 43.61 18.96
CA GLN A 183 3.68 43.58 19.63
C GLN A 183 3.24 44.95 20.19
N THR A 184 2.03 45.54 20.02
CA THR A 184 0.64 45.04 19.86
C THR A 184 -0.33 46.25 19.73
N GLU A 185 -1.49 46.03 19.07
CA GLU A 185 -2.86 46.52 19.38
C GLU A 185 -3.34 48.01 19.42
N LYS A 186 -4.59 48.15 18.92
CA LYS A 186 -5.77 48.96 19.37
C LYS A 186 -6.17 50.27 18.66
N LYS A 187 -7.32 50.15 17.96
CA LYS A 187 -8.64 50.84 18.11
C LYS A 187 -8.88 52.33 17.69
N ASN A 188 -10.07 52.46 17.06
CA ASN A 188 -11.08 53.52 17.07
C ASN A 188 -11.10 54.60 15.95
N ALA A 189 -12.33 54.81 15.44
CA ALA A 189 -12.78 55.67 14.34
C ALA A 189 -12.90 57.16 14.73
N PRO A 190 -13.23 58.11 13.81
CA PRO A 190 -14.65 58.32 13.45
C PRO A 190 -14.97 58.84 12.01
N SER A 191 -16.21 58.55 11.60
CA SER A 191 -17.25 59.38 10.97
C SER A 191 -16.94 60.56 10.00
N ALA A 192 -17.57 60.45 8.82
CA ALA A 192 -18.55 61.39 8.22
C ALA A 192 -18.15 62.59 7.32
N LYS A 193 -19.05 62.77 6.34
CA LYS A 193 -19.40 63.91 5.46
C LYS A 193 -18.59 64.08 4.16
N ARG A 194 -19.13 64.49 3.00
CA ARG A 194 -20.42 64.47 2.24
C ARG A 194 -20.22 65.50 1.09
N MET A 195 -21.04 65.42 0.03
CA MET A 195 -21.29 66.39 -1.08
C MET A 195 -20.48 66.10 -2.36
N VAL A 196 -21.05 65.77 -3.54
CA VAL A 196 -22.24 66.15 -4.34
C VAL A 196 -22.10 67.49 -5.09
N SER A 197 -22.15 67.43 -6.43
CA SER A 197 -22.95 68.26 -7.36
C SER A 197 -22.76 67.70 -8.79
N ASN A 198 -23.79 67.16 -9.47
CA ASN A 198 -24.89 67.79 -10.24
C ASN A 198 -24.41 68.31 -11.61
N THR A 199 -25.03 68.09 -12.79
CA THR A 199 -26.42 67.99 -13.29
C THR A 199 -26.37 67.26 -14.68
N SER A 200 -27.42 66.82 -15.41
CA SER A 200 -28.82 67.24 -15.58
C SER A 200 -29.72 66.10 -16.16
N LYS A 201 -31.02 66.21 -15.92
CA LYS A 201 -32.19 65.44 -16.46
C LYS A 201 -32.75 66.15 -17.73
N PRO A 202 -33.73 65.63 -18.52
CA PRO A 202 -34.91 64.88 -18.09
C PRO A 202 -35.43 63.68 -18.94
N THR A 203 -36.25 62.89 -18.24
CA THR A 203 -37.23 61.81 -18.53
C THR A 203 -38.49 62.27 -19.33
N PRO A 204 -39.61 61.51 -19.49
CA PRO A 204 -39.89 60.05 -19.40
C PRO A 204 -40.91 59.49 -20.45
N GLY A 205 -41.13 58.16 -20.45
CA GLY A 205 -42.37 57.53 -20.92
C GLY A 205 -42.49 56.07 -20.45
N GLN A 206 -43.23 55.84 -19.36
CA GLN A 206 -43.55 54.53 -18.74
C GLN A 206 -44.61 53.78 -19.58
N LYS A 207 -44.47 52.49 -19.87
CA LYS A 207 -44.81 51.29 -19.06
C LYS A 207 -46.29 51.09 -18.69
N ALA A 208 -46.83 50.01 -19.28
CA ALA A 208 -47.40 48.81 -18.65
C ALA A 208 -48.88 48.79 -18.21
N ALA A 209 -49.54 47.67 -18.54
CA ALA A 209 -50.43 46.82 -17.72
C ALA A 209 -51.18 45.81 -18.63
N PRO A 210 -51.91 44.78 -18.12
CA PRO A 210 -51.58 43.84 -17.04
C PRO A 210 -52.08 42.37 -17.30
N GLN A 211 -52.00 41.53 -16.26
CA GLN A 211 -52.90 40.41 -15.90
C GLN A 211 -52.69 38.94 -16.40
N ALA A 212 -52.47 38.10 -15.36
CA ALA A 212 -52.91 36.74 -15.03
C ALA A 212 -53.67 35.79 -16.00
N SER A 213 -53.25 34.51 -15.88
CA SER A 213 -54.06 33.27 -15.71
C SER A 213 -54.29 32.28 -16.88
N LYS A 214 -54.06 31.00 -16.52
CA LYS A 214 -54.69 29.72 -16.94
C LYS A 214 -54.48 29.09 -18.34
N SER A 215 -53.87 27.90 -18.28
CA SER A 215 -54.17 26.59 -18.93
C SER A 215 -54.56 26.46 -20.41
N SER A 216 -53.78 25.58 -21.11
CA SER A 216 -54.02 24.54 -22.15
C SER A 216 -55.41 24.44 -22.85
N PRO A 217 -55.59 23.82 -24.05
CA PRO A 217 -54.83 22.69 -24.63
C PRO A 217 -54.82 22.55 -26.19
N GLN A 218 -54.40 21.37 -26.67
CA GLN A 218 -54.91 20.58 -27.83
C GLN A 218 -54.26 20.63 -29.24
N GLY A 219 -54.17 19.40 -29.81
CA GLY A 219 -54.09 19.02 -31.23
C GLY A 219 -52.66 18.89 -31.78
N GLY A 220 -52.10 17.73 -32.17
CA GLY A 220 -52.64 16.67 -33.05
C GLY A 220 -52.60 17.16 -34.51
N THR A 221 -52.07 16.51 -35.55
CA THR A 221 -51.66 15.12 -35.83
C THR A 221 -50.99 15.13 -37.24
N GLN A 222 -50.47 13.97 -37.67
CA GLN A 222 -50.13 13.51 -39.05
C GLN A 222 -48.63 13.44 -39.38
N ASN A 223 -48.03 12.23 -39.41
CA ASN A 223 -48.00 11.20 -40.49
C ASN A 223 -47.05 11.62 -41.64
N ARG A 224 -46.23 10.78 -42.27
CA ARG A 224 -46.21 9.32 -42.55
C ARG A 224 -44.80 8.97 -43.11
N LYS A 225 -44.21 7.79 -42.80
CA LYS A 225 -43.84 6.63 -43.68
C LYS A 225 -43.00 6.96 -44.94
N GLU A 226 -42.05 6.18 -45.48
CA GLU A 226 -41.72 4.73 -45.52
C GLU A 226 -40.36 4.62 -46.30
N SER A 227 -39.33 3.84 -45.88
CA SER A 227 -38.97 2.46 -46.29
C SER A 227 -37.96 2.29 -47.47
N LEU A 228 -36.88 1.52 -47.21
CA LEU A 228 -36.17 0.50 -48.05
C LEU A 228 -35.48 0.95 -49.39
N ALA A 229 -34.36 0.41 -49.93
CA ALA A 229 -33.59 -0.85 -49.76
C ALA A 229 -32.16 -0.78 -50.38
N THR A 230 -31.33 -1.80 -50.06
CA THR A 230 -30.29 -2.53 -50.85
C THR A 230 -28.92 -1.94 -51.32
N GLY A 231 -27.87 -2.35 -50.59
CA GLY A 231 -26.60 -3.02 -50.96
C GLY A 231 -25.80 -2.82 -52.27
N SER A 232 -24.48 -2.55 -52.17
CA SER A 232 -23.34 -3.42 -52.61
C SER A 232 -21.97 -2.71 -52.48
N LYS A 233 -20.88 -3.51 -52.46
CA LYS A 233 -19.49 -3.21 -52.03
C LYS A 233 -18.60 -2.50 -53.08
N SER A 234 -17.65 -1.67 -52.65
CA SER A 234 -16.22 -1.71 -53.08
C SER A 234 -15.33 -0.77 -52.24
N GLU A 235 -14.03 -1.10 -52.17
CA GLU A 235 -12.97 -0.65 -51.25
C GLU A 235 -12.43 0.78 -51.47
N LEU A 236 -11.95 1.43 -50.39
CA LEU A 236 -10.60 2.01 -50.17
C LEU A 236 -10.60 3.22 -49.20
N SER A 237 -9.62 3.20 -48.29
CA SER A 237 -8.91 4.36 -47.70
C SER A 237 -9.62 5.25 -46.65
N SER A 238 -9.29 4.98 -45.37
CA SER A 238 -9.20 5.88 -44.19
C SER A 238 -9.98 7.22 -44.12
N PRO A 239 -10.87 7.38 -43.10
CA PRO A 239 -11.02 8.70 -42.48
C PRO A 239 -11.35 8.64 -40.96
N SER A 240 -10.41 8.24 -40.08
CA SER A 240 -10.59 8.37 -38.61
C SER A 240 -10.00 9.66 -38.01
N VAL A 241 -9.20 10.40 -38.79
CA VAL A 241 -8.48 11.59 -38.31
C VAL A 241 -9.31 12.86 -38.43
N SER A 242 -10.18 12.96 -39.44
CA SER A 242 -11.01 14.15 -39.67
C SER A 242 -12.12 14.32 -38.61
N ALA A 243 -12.79 13.22 -38.25
CA ALA A 243 -13.84 13.22 -37.22
C ALA A 243 -13.32 13.64 -35.83
N ILE A 244 -12.11 13.19 -35.48
CA ILE A 244 -11.44 13.56 -34.22
C ILE A 244 -11.05 15.05 -34.22
N ASN A 245 -10.61 15.59 -35.35
CA ASN A 245 -10.25 17.00 -35.47
C ASN A 245 -11.48 17.91 -35.36
N LEU A 246 -12.62 17.50 -35.93
CA LEU A 246 -13.89 18.21 -35.80
C LEU A 246 -14.41 18.21 -34.34
N LEU A 247 -14.24 17.07 -33.64
CA LEU A 247 -14.56 16.96 -32.20
C LEU A 247 -13.64 17.82 -31.34
N ARG A 248 -12.35 17.93 -31.69
CA ARG A 248 -11.40 18.81 -30.99
C ARG A 248 -11.71 20.30 -31.21
N GLN A 249 -12.13 20.69 -32.42
CA GLN A 249 -12.58 22.05 -32.70
C GLN A 249 -13.85 22.40 -31.93
N ARG A 250 -14.87 21.52 -31.93
CA ARG A 250 -16.11 21.72 -31.16
C ARG A 250 -15.85 21.78 -29.66
N LEU A 251 -14.87 21.02 -29.15
CA LEU A 251 -14.44 21.08 -27.76
C LEU A 251 -13.76 22.42 -27.45
N HIS A 252 -12.90 22.93 -28.33
CA HIS A 252 -12.25 24.23 -28.17
C HIS A 252 -13.25 25.39 -28.23
N GLU A 253 -14.24 25.35 -29.11
CA GLU A 253 -15.34 26.31 -29.13
C GLU A 253 -16.22 26.25 -27.87
N LYS A 254 -16.52 25.05 -27.36
CA LYS A 254 -17.26 24.90 -26.09
C LYS A 254 -16.46 25.41 -24.90
N ILE A 255 -15.13 25.24 -24.89
CA ILE A 255 -14.27 25.79 -23.84
C ILE A 255 -14.21 27.32 -23.93
N LYS A 256 -14.15 27.89 -25.15
CA LYS A 256 -14.22 29.35 -25.38
C LYS A 256 -15.55 29.96 -24.94
N LYS A 257 -16.68 29.31 -25.29
CA LYS A 257 -18.02 29.73 -24.86
C LYS A 257 -18.26 29.55 -23.35
N ALA A 258 -17.64 28.54 -22.73
CA ALA A 258 -17.78 28.29 -21.29
C ALA A 258 -16.86 29.15 -20.40
N SER A 259 -15.87 29.86 -20.96
CA SER A 259 -14.90 30.62 -20.14
C SER A 259 -15.30 32.05 -19.82
N GLY A 260 -16.36 32.61 -20.44
CA GLY A 260 -17.02 33.85 -20.03
C GLY A 260 -16.12 34.92 -19.42
N GLN A 261 -15.05 35.31 -20.12
CA GLN A 261 -14.15 36.40 -19.77
C GLN A 261 -13.26 36.74 -20.97
N ASP A 262 -13.53 37.90 -21.58
CA ASP A 262 -12.58 38.59 -22.45
C ASP A 262 -11.35 39.04 -21.63
N ASN A 263 -10.18 38.95 -22.25
CA ASN A 263 -8.87 39.45 -21.81
C ASN A 263 -8.12 38.67 -20.71
N ALA A 264 -7.42 37.61 -21.10
CA ALA A 264 -6.28 37.07 -20.36
C ALA A 264 -5.02 37.09 -21.25
N LYS A 265 -4.11 38.02 -20.95
CA LYS A 265 -2.77 38.25 -21.55
C LYS A 265 -2.20 37.05 -22.32
N GLU A 266 -2.13 37.20 -23.64
CA GLU A 266 -1.38 36.31 -24.53
C GLU A 266 0.08 36.22 -24.08
N LEU A 267 0.60 34.99 -23.99
CA LEU A 267 2.00 34.74 -23.70
C LEU A 267 2.85 35.22 -24.89
N THR A 268 3.89 35.99 -24.61
CA THR A 268 4.76 36.59 -25.63
C THR A 268 5.35 35.54 -26.58
N PRO A 269 5.47 35.85 -27.89
CA PRO A 269 5.94 34.91 -28.93
C PRO A 269 7.26 34.19 -28.58
N ALA A 270 8.19 34.88 -27.93
CA ALA A 270 9.46 34.32 -27.48
C ALA A 270 9.31 33.15 -26.48
N VAL A 271 8.26 33.15 -25.65
CA VAL A 271 8.00 32.08 -24.68
C VAL A 271 7.39 30.86 -25.37
N LEU A 272 6.55 31.07 -26.38
CA LEU A 272 5.99 30.01 -27.21
C LEU A 272 7.07 29.31 -28.03
N GLU A 273 7.98 30.08 -28.63
CA GLU A 273 9.10 29.55 -29.42
C GLU A 273 10.07 28.74 -28.53
N LYS A 274 10.39 29.25 -27.34
CA LYS A 274 11.23 28.53 -26.35
C LYS A 274 10.58 27.22 -25.89
N ARG A 275 9.24 27.16 -25.88
CA ARG A 275 8.48 25.95 -25.52
C ARG A 275 8.43 24.96 -26.67
N GLN A 276 8.32 25.42 -27.92
CA GLN A 276 8.42 24.59 -29.13
C GLN A 276 9.83 24.01 -29.28
N ARG A 277 10.88 24.81 -29.08
CA ARG A 277 12.29 24.35 -29.07
C ARG A 277 12.52 23.24 -28.03
N ARG A 278 11.99 23.39 -26.81
CA ARG A 278 12.06 22.35 -25.76
C ARG A 278 11.29 21.08 -26.11
N LYS A 279 10.20 21.19 -26.86
CA LYS A 279 9.44 20.02 -27.34
C LYS A 279 10.23 19.28 -28.42
N TYR A 280 10.77 20.01 -29.39
CA TYR A 280 11.61 19.47 -30.46
C TYR A 280 12.88 18.80 -29.92
N GLU A 281 13.57 19.43 -28.96
CA GLU A 281 14.79 18.88 -28.36
C GLU A 281 14.51 17.58 -27.56
N ARG A 282 13.34 17.48 -26.91
CA ARG A 282 12.90 16.25 -26.23
C ARG A 282 12.59 15.13 -27.21
N GLU A 283 11.97 15.44 -28.36
CA GLU A 283 11.72 14.45 -29.41
C GLU A 283 13.02 13.96 -30.05
N ARG A 284 13.97 14.86 -30.32
CA ARG A 284 15.31 14.51 -30.83
C ARG A 284 16.04 13.56 -29.88
N LYS A 285 16.01 13.82 -28.56
CA LYS A 285 16.62 12.94 -27.55
C LYS A 285 15.94 11.57 -27.49
N LYS A 286 14.62 11.51 -27.60
CA LYS A 286 13.87 10.24 -27.67
C LYS A 286 14.21 9.42 -28.92
N ARG A 287 14.38 10.06 -30.09
CA ARG A 287 14.77 9.38 -31.34
C ARG A 287 16.16 8.76 -31.22
N ARG A 288 17.17 9.54 -30.78
CA ARG A 288 18.53 9.02 -30.52
C ARG A 288 18.56 7.85 -29.54
N GLN A 289 17.76 7.90 -28.49
CA GLN A 289 17.72 6.83 -27.49
C GLN A 289 17.06 5.55 -28.01
N LYS A 290 16.11 5.65 -28.95
CA LYS A 290 15.54 4.49 -29.66
C LYS A 290 16.54 3.91 -30.65
N GLU A 291 17.27 4.76 -31.38
CA GLU A 291 18.31 4.37 -32.34
C GLU A 291 19.44 3.60 -31.66
N LEU A 292 19.95 4.10 -30.53
CA LEU A 292 20.95 3.41 -29.71
C LEU A 292 20.45 2.06 -29.17
N LYS A 293 19.15 1.96 -28.82
CA LYS A 293 18.54 0.69 -28.39
C LYS A 293 18.35 -0.30 -29.53
N MET A 294 18.11 0.16 -30.75
CA MET A 294 18.02 -0.69 -31.94
C MET A 294 19.42 -1.19 -32.35
N LYS A 295 20.43 -0.31 -32.31
CA LYS A 295 21.81 -0.65 -32.62
C LYS A 295 22.38 -1.70 -31.65
N ALA A 296 22.14 -1.51 -30.34
CA ALA A 296 22.50 -2.51 -29.33
C ALA A 296 21.71 -3.83 -29.43
N LYS A 297 20.53 -3.83 -30.06
CA LYS A 297 19.76 -5.05 -30.34
C LYS A 297 20.23 -5.77 -31.60
N MET A 298 20.75 -5.05 -32.59
CA MET A 298 21.34 -5.63 -33.79
C MET A 298 22.72 -6.23 -33.48
N GLU A 299 23.57 -5.54 -32.72
CA GLU A 299 24.86 -6.08 -32.23
C GLU A 299 24.70 -7.35 -31.40
N LYS A 300 23.58 -7.48 -30.68
CA LYS A 300 23.25 -8.70 -29.92
C LYS A 300 22.69 -9.85 -30.76
N LYS A 301 22.23 -9.57 -31.99
CA LYS A 301 21.69 -10.59 -32.91
C LYS A 301 22.76 -11.15 -33.84
N GLU A 302 23.82 -10.39 -34.13
CA GLU A 302 24.92 -10.84 -34.99
C GLU A 302 25.96 -11.73 -34.27
N THR A 303 25.83 -11.95 -32.96
CA THR A 303 26.79 -12.76 -32.17
C THR A 303 26.33 -14.19 -31.88
N GLU A 304 25.21 -14.64 -32.44
CA GLU A 304 24.58 -15.90 -32.06
C GLU A 304 24.17 -16.71 -33.31
N GLU A 305 25.13 -17.03 -34.20
CA GLU A 305 25.00 -18.09 -35.20
C GLU A 305 26.39 -18.46 -35.77
N VAL A 306 26.95 -19.61 -35.36
CA VAL A 306 27.68 -20.67 -36.13
C VAL A 306 28.23 -21.72 -35.12
N PRO A 307 27.99 -23.03 -35.30
CA PRO A 307 28.56 -24.11 -34.48
C PRO A 307 29.69 -24.88 -35.21
N GLU A 308 30.71 -25.37 -34.48
CA GLU A 308 31.55 -26.51 -34.92
C GLU A 308 32.30 -27.19 -33.75
N GLU A 309 32.37 -28.53 -33.80
CA GLU A 309 32.95 -29.48 -32.84
C GLU A 309 34.50 -29.45 -32.77
N PRO A 310 35.11 -30.18 -31.81
CA PRO A 310 36.29 -30.96 -32.22
C PRO A 310 36.41 -32.37 -31.60
N GLU A 311 36.82 -33.31 -32.45
CA GLU A 311 37.50 -34.56 -32.09
C GLU A 311 39.03 -34.36 -31.96
N ASN A 312 39.57 -34.92 -30.87
CA ASN A 312 40.85 -35.59 -30.63
C ASN A 312 42.00 -35.59 -31.69
N LYS A 313 43.22 -35.16 -31.30
CA LYS A 313 44.44 -36.00 -31.09
C LYS A 313 45.73 -35.17 -30.94
N LYS A 314 46.59 -35.62 -30.00
CA LYS A 314 47.98 -35.19 -29.80
C LYS A 314 48.90 -35.90 -30.80
N GLU A 315 49.92 -35.22 -31.30
CA GLU A 315 51.21 -35.84 -31.65
C GLU A 315 52.35 -34.81 -31.67
N GLU A 316 53.49 -35.23 -31.12
CA GLU A 316 54.72 -34.47 -30.89
C GLU A 316 55.74 -34.67 -32.02
N SER A 317 56.45 -33.57 -32.33
CA SER A 317 57.85 -33.46 -32.77
C SER A 317 58.36 -34.27 -33.99
N LYS A 318 58.95 -33.52 -34.94
CA LYS A 318 60.35 -33.69 -35.38
C LYS A 318 60.82 -32.51 -36.22
N ALA A 319 62.05 -32.09 -35.98
CA ALA A 319 62.75 -31.07 -36.73
C ALA A 319 63.48 -31.71 -37.92
N GLU A 320 63.47 -31.04 -39.08
CA GLU A 320 64.37 -31.33 -40.19
C GLU A 320 64.82 -30.01 -40.82
N VAL A 321 66.14 -29.89 -41.03
CA VAL A 321 66.85 -28.72 -41.51
C VAL A 321 67.18 -28.93 -42.98
N VAL A 322 66.75 -28.05 -43.89
CA VAL A 322 67.35 -27.90 -45.24
C VAL A 322 67.37 -26.44 -45.70
N PHE A 323 68.60 -25.91 -45.72
CA PHE A 323 69.28 -25.00 -46.65
C PHE A 323 68.60 -23.83 -47.40
N ASN A 324 69.19 -22.63 -47.18
CA ASN A 324 69.30 -21.40 -47.98
C ASN A 324 68.41 -21.18 -49.23
N ARG A 325 67.57 -20.15 -49.13
CA ARG A 325 67.33 -19.18 -50.23
C ARG A 325 67.30 -17.76 -49.65
N VAL A 326 68.26 -16.94 -50.07
CA VAL A 326 68.39 -15.52 -49.72
C VAL A 326 67.48 -14.72 -50.63
N GLU A 327 66.47 -14.06 -50.09
CA GLU A 327 65.77 -12.96 -50.77
C GLU A 327 65.57 -11.76 -49.82
N VAL A 328 65.89 -10.61 -50.39
CA VAL A 328 66.06 -9.27 -49.83
C VAL A 328 64.88 -8.82 -48.97
N HIS A 329 65.14 -8.49 -47.69
CA HIS A 329 64.14 -7.86 -46.83
C HIS A 329 64.11 -6.33 -47.04
N GLU A 330 63.05 -5.84 -47.66
CA GLU A 330 62.60 -4.46 -47.47
C GLU A 330 62.12 -4.28 -46.02
N GLU A 331 62.80 -3.39 -45.28
CA GLU A 331 62.46 -3.04 -43.91
C GLU A 331 61.06 -2.39 -43.85
N SER A 332 60.07 -3.15 -43.36
CA SER A 332 58.81 -2.55 -42.94
C SER A 332 59.01 -1.72 -41.65
N GLU A 333 58.91 -0.40 -41.81
CA GLU A 333 59.03 0.68 -40.80
C GLU A 333 58.13 0.54 -39.55
N LEU A 334 57.29 -0.50 -39.44
CA LEU A 334 56.28 -0.64 -38.38
C LEU A 334 56.79 -1.28 -37.08
N ASN A 335 58.04 -1.73 -37.03
CA ASN A 335 58.61 -2.40 -35.85
C ASN A 335 59.51 -1.50 -34.97
N LYS A 336 59.84 -0.27 -35.42
CA LYS A 336 60.72 0.66 -34.67
C LYS A 336 60.04 1.24 -33.43
N VAL A 337 58.72 1.47 -33.46
CA VAL A 337 57.97 2.05 -32.34
C VAL A 337 57.74 1.04 -31.20
N GLN A 338 57.43 -0.21 -31.52
CA GLN A 338 57.30 -1.30 -30.53
C GLN A 338 58.66 -1.65 -29.92
N LYS A 339 59.72 -1.82 -30.73
CA LYS A 339 61.10 -1.96 -30.22
C LYS A 339 61.56 -0.76 -29.38
N LYS A 340 61.18 0.49 -29.72
CA LYS A 340 61.45 1.67 -28.86
C LYS A 340 60.69 1.58 -27.54
N LYS A 341 59.43 1.13 -27.55
CA LYS A 341 58.58 1.01 -26.36
C LYS A 341 59.07 -0.11 -25.43
N GLU A 342 59.54 -1.22 -25.99
CA GLU A 342 60.14 -2.35 -25.27
C GLU A 342 61.54 -2.01 -24.74
N LYS A 343 62.40 -1.38 -25.55
CA LYS A 343 63.68 -0.82 -25.08
C LYS A 343 63.47 0.23 -23.98
N ARG A 344 62.43 1.08 -24.09
CA ARG A 344 62.07 2.06 -23.06
C ARG A 344 61.50 1.42 -21.79
N LYS A 345 60.81 0.28 -21.87
CA LYS A 345 60.37 -0.52 -20.71
C LYS A 345 61.57 -1.21 -20.04
N ALA A 346 62.51 -1.73 -20.82
CA ALA A 346 63.75 -2.33 -20.32
C ALA A 346 64.64 -1.30 -19.57
N VAL A 347 64.72 -0.06 -20.08
CA VAL A 347 65.52 1.02 -19.47
C VAL A 347 64.92 1.58 -18.17
N LYS A 348 63.59 1.52 -17.98
CA LYS A 348 62.90 2.13 -16.81
C LYS A 348 62.75 1.21 -15.61
N GLY A 349 63.04 -0.09 -15.75
CA GLY A 349 62.89 -1.10 -14.70
C GLY A 349 61.44 -1.27 -14.20
N ASN A 350 61.22 -2.22 -13.29
CA ASN A 350 59.89 -2.56 -12.74
C ASN A 350 59.30 -1.49 -11.77
N ILE A 351 59.79 -0.25 -11.78
CA ILE A 351 59.34 0.81 -10.88
C ILE A 351 58.15 1.54 -11.53
N THR A 352 56.95 1.33 -10.97
CA THR A 352 55.71 1.96 -11.44
C THR A 352 55.68 3.46 -11.10
N PRO A 353 55.38 4.38 -12.03
CA PRO A 353 55.38 5.81 -11.72
C PRO A 353 54.17 6.21 -10.86
N LEU A 354 54.36 7.08 -9.87
CA LEU A 354 53.27 7.62 -9.03
C LEU A 354 52.43 8.61 -9.83
N THR A 355 51.43 8.05 -10.50
CA THR A 355 50.58 8.75 -11.45
C THR A 355 49.11 8.53 -11.14
N GLY A 356 48.26 9.52 -11.43
CA GLY A 356 46.80 9.42 -11.26
C GLY A 356 46.18 10.45 -10.30
N LYS A 357 44.86 10.34 -10.11
CA LYS A 357 44.03 11.29 -9.32
C LYS A 357 43.48 10.67 -8.03
N ASN A 358 43.98 9.50 -7.63
CA ASN A 358 43.61 8.83 -6.39
C ASN A 358 44.64 9.11 -5.29
N TYR A 359 44.47 10.25 -4.61
CA TYR A 359 45.41 10.75 -3.62
C TYR A 359 45.61 9.80 -2.42
N LYS A 360 44.61 8.98 -2.07
CA LYS A 360 44.72 7.98 -0.98
C LYS A 360 45.69 6.85 -1.34
N GLN A 361 45.52 6.27 -2.53
CA GLN A 361 46.39 5.22 -3.04
C GLN A 361 47.81 5.73 -3.31
N LEU A 362 47.98 6.99 -3.73
CA LEU A 362 49.30 7.60 -3.91
C LEU A 362 50.03 7.81 -2.58
N LEU A 363 49.33 8.23 -1.52
CA LEU A 363 49.93 8.37 -0.18
C LEU A 363 50.37 7.01 0.37
N SER A 364 49.52 5.98 0.28
CA SER A 364 49.89 4.62 0.68
C SER A 364 51.09 4.08 -0.10
N ARG A 365 51.15 4.33 -1.42
CA ARG A 365 52.32 3.95 -2.24
C ARG A 365 53.60 4.72 -1.87
N LEU A 366 53.50 5.97 -1.42
CA LEU A 366 54.65 6.72 -0.89
C LEU A 366 55.12 6.17 0.45
N GLU A 367 54.19 5.89 1.36
CA GLU A 367 54.49 5.31 2.68
C GLU A 367 55.20 3.94 2.52
N THR A 368 54.67 3.05 1.67
CA THR A 368 55.32 1.76 1.39
C THR A 368 56.70 1.88 0.74
N ARG A 369 56.96 2.94 -0.05
CA ARG A 369 58.30 3.18 -0.62
C ARG A 369 59.28 3.71 0.43
N LYS A 370 58.82 4.60 1.31
CA LYS A 370 59.63 5.12 2.42
C LYS A 370 60.01 3.99 3.38
N ASN A 371 59.05 3.16 3.78
CA ASN A 371 59.31 2.03 4.68
C ASN A 371 60.32 1.04 4.07
N LYS A 372 60.19 0.70 2.77
CA LYS A 372 61.16 -0.17 2.08
C LYS A 372 62.56 0.42 1.99
N LEU A 373 62.69 1.74 1.86
CA LEU A 373 63.98 2.43 1.87
C LEU A 373 64.60 2.42 3.27
N GLU A 374 63.81 2.66 4.32
CA GLU A 374 64.30 2.60 5.71
C GLU A 374 64.70 1.17 6.12
N GLU A 375 63.90 0.15 5.80
CA GLU A 375 64.25 -1.26 6.03
C GLU A 375 65.53 -1.70 5.29
N LEU A 376 65.82 -1.11 4.12
CA LEU A 376 67.05 -1.37 3.38
C LEU A 376 68.24 -0.59 3.94
N LYS A 377 68.04 0.62 4.49
CA LYS A 377 69.09 1.37 5.17
C LYS A 377 69.57 0.66 6.44
N GLU A 378 68.64 0.06 7.19
CA GLU A 378 68.96 -0.72 8.40
C GLU A 378 69.77 -1.98 8.08
N LYS A 379 69.55 -2.59 6.91
CA LYS A 379 70.24 -3.82 6.49
C LYS A 379 71.55 -3.56 5.73
N ASP A 380 71.53 -2.65 4.76
CA ASP A 380 72.63 -2.36 3.83
C ASP A 380 72.54 -0.92 3.27
N GLU A 381 73.29 0.02 3.87
CA GLU A 381 73.24 1.43 3.50
C GLU A 381 73.59 1.71 2.03
N LYS A 382 74.58 0.99 1.48
CA LYS A 382 74.99 1.12 0.07
C LYS A 382 73.88 0.72 -0.90
N LYS A 383 73.16 -0.37 -0.62
CA LYS A 383 72.04 -0.83 -1.46
C LYS A 383 70.83 0.11 -1.39
N ALA A 384 70.61 0.75 -0.23
CA ALA A 384 69.59 1.77 -0.10
C ALA A 384 69.91 3.02 -0.95
N GLN A 385 71.16 3.46 -0.96
CA GLN A 385 71.63 4.58 -1.80
C GLN A 385 71.53 4.25 -3.31
N GLU A 386 71.86 3.02 -3.72
CA GLU A 386 71.67 2.53 -5.09
C GLU A 386 70.18 2.48 -5.50
N LEU A 387 69.28 2.06 -4.60
CA LEU A 387 67.85 2.04 -4.86
C LEU A 387 67.27 3.45 -4.96
N GLU A 388 67.71 4.37 -4.09
CA GLU A 388 67.27 5.75 -4.08
C GLU A 388 67.72 6.49 -5.36
N THR A 389 68.97 6.32 -5.77
CA THR A 389 69.49 6.86 -7.04
C THR A 389 68.73 6.29 -8.23
N LYS A 390 68.42 4.99 -8.23
CA LYS A 390 67.59 4.34 -9.27
C LYS A 390 66.16 4.90 -9.31
N ILE A 391 65.54 5.18 -8.17
CA ILE A 391 64.22 5.83 -8.10
C ILE A 391 64.29 7.27 -8.62
N LYS A 392 65.34 8.04 -8.26
CA LYS A 392 65.55 9.42 -8.74
C LYS A 392 65.72 9.48 -10.25
N TRP A 393 66.53 8.59 -10.83
CA TRP A 393 66.76 8.51 -12.28
C TRP A 393 65.53 8.02 -13.05
N THR A 394 64.83 7.00 -12.56
CA THR A 394 63.58 6.53 -13.20
C THR A 394 62.49 7.60 -13.17
N ASN A 395 62.35 8.33 -12.06
CA ASN A 395 61.44 9.47 -11.97
C ASN A 395 61.83 10.62 -12.92
N ALA A 396 63.13 10.91 -13.09
CA ALA A 396 63.60 11.90 -14.06
C ALA A 396 63.26 11.48 -15.51
N LEU A 397 63.45 10.20 -15.85
CA LEU A 397 63.08 9.64 -17.15
C LEU A 397 61.57 9.72 -17.43
N TYR A 398 60.73 9.46 -16.44
CA TYR A 398 59.27 9.61 -16.58
C TYR A 398 58.83 11.08 -16.69
N LYS A 399 59.50 12.01 -16.00
CA LYS A 399 59.25 13.46 -16.16
C LYS A 399 59.62 13.95 -17.56
N ALA A 400 60.74 13.48 -18.11
CA ALA A 400 61.17 13.79 -19.48
C ALA A 400 60.21 13.22 -20.55
N GLU A 401 59.52 12.11 -20.25
CA GLU A 401 58.45 11.54 -21.10
C GLU A 401 57.11 12.32 -21.00
N GLY A 402 57.04 13.37 -20.18
CA GLY A 402 55.83 14.17 -19.99
C GLY A 402 54.82 13.58 -18.99
N VAL A 403 55.20 12.54 -18.25
CA VAL A 403 54.37 11.94 -17.21
C VAL A 403 54.42 12.78 -15.94
N LYS A 404 53.27 13.26 -15.45
CA LYS A 404 53.17 14.08 -14.23
C LYS A 404 53.26 13.22 -12.97
N ILE A 405 54.48 13.06 -12.47
CA ILE A 405 54.77 12.35 -11.23
C ILE A 405 54.37 13.21 -10.02
N ARG A 406 53.69 12.61 -9.05
CA ARG A 406 53.20 13.27 -7.83
C ARG A 406 53.79 12.59 -6.60
N ASP A 407 55.02 12.95 -6.27
CA ASP A 407 55.78 12.34 -5.16
C ASP A 407 55.76 13.19 -3.87
N ASP A 408 55.27 14.43 -3.93
CA ASP A 408 55.20 15.34 -2.78
C ASP A 408 54.05 14.93 -1.83
N GLU A 409 54.40 14.33 -0.69
CA GLU A 409 53.44 13.84 0.32
C GLU A 409 52.50 14.95 0.83
N GLU A 410 53.04 16.12 1.13
CA GLU A 410 52.27 17.27 1.63
C GLU A 410 51.25 17.75 0.59
N ARG A 411 51.66 17.89 -0.68
CA ARG A 411 50.76 18.31 -1.77
C ARG A 411 49.68 17.28 -2.06
N LEU A 412 49.96 15.98 -1.87
CA LEU A 412 48.95 14.92 -1.97
C LEU A 412 47.93 15.00 -0.83
N LYS A 413 48.38 15.23 0.42
CA LYS A 413 47.51 15.45 1.59
C LYS A 413 46.63 16.70 1.40
N GLU A 414 47.19 17.81 0.91
CA GLU A 414 46.43 19.02 0.58
C GLU A 414 45.40 18.78 -0.52
N ALA A 415 45.78 18.09 -1.60
CA ALA A 415 44.89 17.80 -2.71
C ALA A 415 43.71 16.89 -2.27
N LEU A 416 43.97 15.96 -1.35
CA LEU A 416 42.96 15.13 -0.70
C LEU A 416 42.00 15.96 0.15
N LYS A 417 42.52 16.83 1.04
CA LYS A 417 41.71 17.77 1.82
C LYS A 417 40.85 18.68 0.92
N ARG A 418 41.39 19.20 -0.18
CA ARG A 418 40.64 20.00 -1.18
C ARG A 418 39.55 19.16 -1.89
N LYS A 419 39.76 17.87 -2.11
CA LYS A 419 38.79 16.95 -2.73
C LYS A 419 37.66 16.63 -1.76
N GLU A 420 37.98 16.42 -0.48
CA GLU A 420 37.01 16.16 0.59
C GLU A 420 36.15 17.39 0.89
N LYS A 421 36.76 18.59 0.98
CA LYS A 421 36.01 19.86 1.12
C LYS A 421 35.01 20.05 -0.03
N ARG A 422 35.40 19.77 -1.27
CA ARG A 422 34.51 19.81 -2.45
C ARG A 422 33.42 18.73 -2.41
N LYS A 423 33.68 17.55 -1.84
CA LYS A 423 32.65 16.52 -1.62
C LYS A 423 31.65 16.95 -0.54
N ALA A 424 32.12 17.50 0.57
CA ALA A 424 31.28 18.01 1.65
C ALA A 424 30.37 19.15 1.17
N GLN A 425 30.91 20.10 0.40
CA GLN A 425 30.13 21.20 -0.18
C GLN A 425 29.06 20.68 -1.16
N ARG A 426 29.40 19.71 -2.03
CA ARG A 426 28.43 19.08 -2.93
C ARG A 426 27.35 18.31 -2.16
N LYS A 427 27.71 17.61 -1.08
CA LYS A 427 26.75 16.92 -0.20
C LYS A 427 25.78 17.89 0.44
N LYS A 428 26.27 19.02 0.97
CA LYS A 428 25.42 20.08 1.55
C LYS A 428 24.48 20.69 0.51
N GLN A 429 24.98 21.05 -0.67
CA GLN A 429 24.16 21.58 -1.76
C GLN A 429 23.11 20.56 -2.25
N TRP A 430 23.45 19.28 -2.27
CA TRP A 430 22.50 18.22 -2.60
C TRP A 430 21.39 18.10 -1.56
N GLN A 431 21.73 18.08 -0.27
CA GLN A 431 20.77 18.05 0.83
C GLN A 431 19.82 19.26 0.80
N GLU A 432 20.37 20.47 0.61
CA GLU A 432 19.57 21.70 0.47
C GLU A 432 18.61 21.64 -0.73
N ARG A 433 19.03 21.05 -1.85
CA ARG A 433 18.16 20.85 -3.02
C ARG A 433 17.05 19.84 -2.73
N THR A 434 17.35 18.73 -2.07
CA THR A 434 16.35 17.71 -1.71
C THR A 434 15.28 18.30 -0.80
N VAL A 435 15.69 19.01 0.26
CA VAL A 435 14.76 19.69 1.17
C VAL A 435 13.86 20.68 0.41
N ARG A 436 14.44 21.51 -0.47
CA ARG A 436 13.67 22.45 -1.29
C ARG A 436 12.69 21.76 -2.24
N VAL A 437 13.03 20.59 -2.76
CA VAL A 437 12.12 19.81 -3.65
C VAL A 437 10.93 19.27 -2.85
N VAL A 438 11.18 18.70 -1.67
CA VAL A 438 10.14 18.20 -0.76
C VAL A 438 9.23 19.33 -0.32
N GLU A 439 9.79 20.48 0.07
CA GLU A 439 9.00 21.66 0.45
C GLU A 439 8.12 22.16 -0.69
N LYS A 440 8.64 22.23 -1.93
CA LYS A 440 7.84 22.59 -3.12
C LYS A 440 6.76 21.56 -3.42
N MET A 441 7.00 20.26 -3.21
CA MET A 441 5.98 19.23 -3.34
C MET A 441 4.88 19.43 -2.30
N GLN A 442 5.24 19.68 -1.04
CA GLN A 442 4.29 19.92 0.03
C GLN A 442 3.44 21.17 -0.24
N GLN A 443 4.05 22.28 -0.64
CA GLN A 443 3.35 23.50 -1.02
C GLN A 443 2.36 23.28 -2.17
N ARG A 444 2.70 22.44 -3.16
CA ARG A 444 1.78 22.06 -4.25
C ARG A 444 0.61 21.22 -3.74
N GLN A 445 0.86 20.27 -2.84
CA GLN A 445 -0.19 19.45 -2.22
C GLN A 445 -1.12 20.31 -1.37
N ASP A 446 -0.59 21.22 -0.56
CA ASP A 446 -1.39 22.12 0.28
C ASP A 446 -2.21 23.10 -0.56
N LYS A 447 -1.64 23.63 -1.65
CA LYS A 447 -2.39 24.44 -2.62
C LYS A 447 -3.52 23.63 -3.27
N ARG A 448 -3.28 22.36 -3.63
CA ARG A 448 -4.31 21.46 -4.16
C ARG A 448 -5.42 21.20 -3.14
N LYS A 449 -5.06 20.90 -1.88
CA LYS A 449 -6.02 20.70 -0.78
C LYS A 449 -6.88 21.95 -0.55
N LYS A 450 -6.26 23.13 -0.47
CA LYS A 450 -6.97 24.41 -0.33
C LYS A 450 -7.93 24.67 -1.49
N ASN A 451 -7.50 24.42 -2.74
CA ASN A 451 -8.36 24.58 -3.92
C ASN A 451 -9.55 23.60 -3.92
N ILE A 452 -9.34 22.34 -3.51
CA ILE A 452 -10.41 21.34 -3.39
C ILE A 452 -11.41 21.76 -2.30
N GLN A 453 -10.92 22.17 -1.13
CA GLN A 453 -11.77 22.66 -0.05
C GLN A 453 -12.59 23.89 -0.49
N LYS A 454 -11.96 24.83 -1.20
CA LYS A 454 -12.65 26.00 -1.77
C LYS A 454 -13.76 25.58 -2.73
N LYS A 455 -13.49 24.66 -3.67
CA LYS A 455 -14.52 24.12 -4.60
C LYS A 455 -15.65 23.40 -3.87
N LYS A 456 -15.35 22.64 -2.80
CA LYS A 456 -16.38 21.99 -1.97
C LYS A 456 -17.27 23.03 -1.30
N LYS A 457 -16.68 24.06 -0.66
CA LYS A 457 -17.41 25.17 -0.04
C LYS A 457 -18.26 25.92 -1.06
N GLU A 458 -17.73 26.25 -2.23
CA GLU A 458 -18.47 26.91 -3.31
C GLU A 458 -19.65 26.08 -3.81
N ARG A 459 -19.52 24.75 -3.92
CA ARG A 459 -20.63 23.86 -4.30
C ARG A 459 -21.73 23.86 -3.22
N ILE A 460 -21.34 23.82 -1.95
CA ILE A 460 -22.28 23.89 -0.82
C ILE A 460 -23.01 25.23 -0.83
N GLU A 461 -22.30 26.34 -0.97
CA GLU A 461 -22.88 27.69 -1.04
C GLU A 461 -23.81 27.84 -2.26
N LYS A 462 -23.45 27.29 -3.42
CA LYS A 462 -24.36 27.25 -4.59
C LYS A 462 -25.62 26.44 -4.31
N LYS A 463 -25.53 25.31 -3.60
CA LYS A 463 -26.71 24.52 -3.20
C LYS A 463 -27.58 25.29 -2.21
N LYS A 464 -26.99 25.94 -1.21
CA LYS A 464 -27.68 26.81 -0.26
C LYS A 464 -28.39 27.97 -0.97
N ALA A 465 -27.70 28.68 -1.87
CA ALA A 465 -28.28 29.77 -2.65
C ALA A 465 -29.45 29.30 -3.53
N ARG A 466 -29.36 28.10 -4.13
CA ARG A 466 -30.48 27.49 -4.88
C ARG A 466 -31.66 27.15 -3.97
N ALA A 467 -31.42 26.66 -2.76
CA ALA A 467 -32.47 26.39 -1.79
C ALA A 467 -33.17 27.69 -1.35
N ARG A 468 -32.41 28.76 -1.10
CA ARG A 468 -32.94 30.11 -0.80
C ARG A 468 -33.80 30.65 -1.95
N LYS A 469 -33.32 30.54 -3.20
CA LYS A 469 -34.09 30.95 -4.40
C LYS A 469 -35.38 30.16 -4.61
N LYS A 470 -35.47 28.94 -4.07
CA LYS A 470 -36.68 28.10 -4.08
C LYS A 470 -37.57 28.33 -2.85
N GLY A 471 -37.33 29.39 -2.07
CA GLY A 471 -38.13 29.73 -0.89
C GLY A 471 -37.88 28.85 0.34
N ARG A 472 -36.84 28.00 0.35
CA ARG A 472 -36.52 27.16 1.52
C ARG A 472 -35.69 27.93 2.53
N VAL A 473 -36.16 28.01 3.77
CA VAL A 473 -35.44 28.62 4.90
C VAL A 473 -34.34 27.67 5.38
N LEU A 474 -33.09 28.14 5.46
CA LEU A 474 -31.97 27.36 5.97
C LEU A 474 -31.77 27.60 7.48
N PRO A 475 -31.19 26.64 8.22
CA PRO A 475 -30.93 26.79 9.66
C PRO A 475 -30.09 28.02 10.06
N GLU A 476 -29.24 28.50 9.16
CA GLU A 476 -28.42 29.71 9.34
C GLU A 476 -29.26 31.00 9.28
N ASP A 477 -30.35 30.98 8.51
CA ASP A 477 -31.26 32.12 8.36
C ASP A 477 -32.20 32.21 9.57
N LEU A 478 -32.58 31.07 10.16
CA LEU A 478 -33.30 30.99 11.44
C LEU A 478 -32.48 31.53 12.62
N LYS A 479 -31.16 31.25 12.64
CA LYS A 479 -30.24 31.83 13.64
C LYS A 479 -30.03 33.34 13.47
N LYS A 480 -30.03 33.84 12.23
CA LYS A 480 -29.92 35.28 11.94
C LYS A 480 -31.21 36.06 12.26
N ALA A 481 -32.36 35.41 12.16
CA ALA A 481 -33.67 35.99 12.45
C ALA A 481 -34.02 36.02 13.96
N GLY A 482 -33.09 35.70 14.85
CA GLY A 482 -33.29 35.81 16.30
C GLY A 482 -34.15 34.70 16.93
N PHE A 483 -34.62 33.72 16.15
CA PHE A 483 -35.36 32.58 16.69
C PHE A 483 -34.40 31.61 17.39
N LYS A 484 -34.39 31.63 18.73
CA LYS A 484 -33.88 30.52 19.52
C LYS A 484 -34.80 29.33 19.27
N ALA A 485 -34.33 28.36 18.48
CA ALA A 485 -34.98 27.07 18.37
C ALA A 485 -35.03 26.42 19.77
N ILE A 486 -36.23 26.34 20.32
CA ILE A 486 -36.58 25.39 21.37
C ILE A 486 -36.71 24.04 20.67
N GLY A 487 -35.92 23.05 21.10
CA GLY A 487 -36.06 21.66 20.68
C GLY A 487 -35.01 21.18 19.67
N GLY A 488 -34.14 20.26 20.13
CA GLY A 488 -33.52 19.26 19.26
C GLY A 488 -32.18 19.61 18.64
N SER A 489 -31.17 19.97 19.44
CA SER A 489 -29.78 19.89 18.97
C SER A 489 -29.33 18.43 18.88
N GLY A 490 -29.78 17.73 17.85
CA GLY A 490 -29.14 16.51 17.37
C GLY A 490 -27.79 16.85 16.77
N LYS A 491 -26.80 17.14 17.62
CA LYS A 491 -25.41 16.84 17.27
C LYS A 491 -25.41 15.37 16.90
N VAL A 492 -25.00 15.03 15.68
CA VAL A 492 -24.59 13.65 15.35
C VAL A 492 -23.33 13.40 16.17
N HIS A 493 -23.53 13.09 17.44
CA HIS A 493 -22.61 12.31 18.21
C HIS A 493 -22.56 10.97 17.48
N TYR A 494 -21.38 10.56 17.06
CA TYR A 494 -21.07 9.14 17.14
C TYR A 494 -21.34 8.77 18.61
N LEU A 495 -22.56 8.31 18.92
CA LEU A 495 -22.73 7.46 20.08
C LEU A 495 -22.02 6.18 19.70
N PRO A 496 -20.94 5.79 20.41
CA PRO A 496 -20.62 4.39 20.49
C PRO A 496 -21.78 3.79 21.29
N TYR A 497 -22.85 3.42 20.61
CA TYR A 497 -23.76 2.43 21.16
C TYR A 497 -22.90 1.19 21.35
N TYR A 498 -22.42 1.01 22.57
CA TYR A 498 -22.23 -0.31 23.14
C TYR A 498 -23.58 -1.00 23.03
N LEU A 499 -23.86 -1.57 21.84
CA LEU A 499 -24.70 -2.74 21.79
C LEU A 499 -24.03 -3.71 22.77
N PRO A 500 -24.75 -4.19 23.80
CA PRO A 500 -24.20 -5.18 24.70
C PRO A 500 -23.71 -6.31 23.82
N CYS A 501 -22.39 -6.45 23.74
CA CYS A 501 -21.73 -7.52 23.04
C CYS A 501 -22.24 -8.78 23.75
N PRO A 502 -23.02 -9.66 23.11
CA PRO A 502 -23.42 -10.90 23.76
C PRO A 502 -22.18 -11.57 24.34
N GLU A 503 -22.24 -12.13 25.54
CA GLU A 503 -21.08 -12.68 26.29
C GLU A 503 -20.19 -13.61 25.43
N ILE A 504 -20.81 -14.24 24.43
CA ILE A 504 -20.22 -15.05 23.34
C ILE A 504 -19.08 -14.37 22.57
N PHE A 505 -19.07 -13.04 22.47
CA PHE A 505 -18.09 -12.26 21.70
C PHE A 505 -16.90 -11.79 22.54
N SER A 506 -16.85 -12.10 23.85
CA SER A 506 -15.78 -11.68 24.77
C SER A 506 -14.79 -12.81 25.10
N MET A 507 -14.95 -13.99 24.51
CA MET A 507 -14.06 -15.13 24.74
C MET A 507 -12.68 -14.88 24.10
N LYS A 508 -11.62 -14.92 24.92
CA LYS A 508 -10.25 -15.11 24.43
C LYS A 508 -10.07 -16.59 24.15
N LEU A 509 -10.13 -16.96 22.87
CA LEU A 509 -9.87 -18.34 22.45
C LEU A 509 -8.39 -18.67 22.68
N GLN A 510 -8.13 -19.74 23.44
CA GLN A 510 -6.80 -20.31 23.61
C GLN A 510 -6.55 -21.29 22.45
N TYR A 511 -5.46 -21.09 21.72
CA TYR A 511 -5.09 -21.93 20.57
C TYR A 511 -3.85 -22.74 20.95
N THR A 512 -3.80 -24.00 20.52
CA THR A 512 -2.63 -24.87 20.67
C THR A 512 -1.48 -24.35 19.82
N GLU A 513 -0.26 -24.43 20.36
CA GLU A 513 0.97 -23.88 19.79
C GLU A 513 1.32 -24.45 18.40
N GLU A 514 2.09 -23.65 17.64
CA GLU A 514 2.57 -23.95 16.29
C GLU A 514 3.39 -25.25 16.29
N LYS A 515 2.91 -26.28 15.59
CA LYS A 515 3.68 -27.51 15.37
C LYS A 515 4.94 -27.20 14.55
N LEU A 516 6.07 -27.71 15.03
CA LEU A 516 7.37 -27.59 14.38
C LEU A 516 7.34 -28.09 12.93
N ILE A 517 7.98 -27.34 12.04
CA ILE A 517 8.12 -27.64 10.61
C ILE A 517 8.84 -28.99 10.45
N GLN A 518 8.18 -29.97 9.84
CA GLN A 518 8.79 -31.21 9.40
C GLN A 518 9.67 -30.97 8.16
N LEU A 519 10.81 -31.68 8.08
CA LEU A 519 11.68 -31.69 6.91
C LEU A 519 10.89 -32.08 5.65
N PHE A 520 11.00 -31.26 4.60
CA PHE A 520 10.37 -31.54 3.31
C PHE A 520 10.95 -32.82 2.71
N PRO A 521 10.14 -33.75 2.21
CA PRO A 521 10.66 -34.88 1.46
C PRO A 521 11.31 -34.39 0.16
N GLN A 522 12.25 -35.18 -0.36
CA GLN A 522 12.88 -34.89 -1.65
C GLN A 522 11.84 -35.03 -2.77
N LEU A 523 11.54 -33.92 -3.45
CA LEU A 523 10.57 -33.86 -4.55
C LEU A 523 11.28 -33.56 -5.87
N PHE A 524 10.94 -34.30 -6.91
CA PHE A 524 11.35 -34.00 -8.28
C PHE A 524 10.23 -33.23 -8.98
N TYR A 525 10.49 -31.97 -9.33
CA TYR A 525 9.52 -31.11 -10.01
C TYR A 525 10.22 -30.17 -11.00
N GLN A 526 9.45 -29.65 -11.96
CA GLN A 526 9.98 -28.72 -12.95
C GLN A 526 10.48 -27.43 -12.28
N GLN A 527 11.75 -27.08 -12.53
CA GLN A 527 12.38 -25.88 -11.96
C GLN A 527 11.60 -24.60 -12.34
N PRO A 528 11.25 -23.73 -11.37
CA PRO A 528 10.59 -22.46 -11.65
C PRO A 528 11.45 -21.55 -12.54
N ARG A 529 10.89 -21.09 -13.66
CA ARG A 529 11.57 -20.15 -14.57
C ARG A 529 11.38 -18.71 -14.07
N VAL A 530 12.37 -18.17 -13.37
CA VAL A 530 12.32 -16.83 -12.75
C VAL A 530 12.01 -15.71 -13.77
N LEU A 531 12.52 -15.83 -14.99
CA LEU A 531 12.34 -14.81 -16.04
C LEU A 531 11.12 -15.04 -16.93
N ALA A 532 10.39 -16.15 -16.77
CA ALA A 532 9.26 -16.52 -17.60
C ALA A 532 8.00 -16.74 -16.73
N PRO A 533 7.20 -15.69 -16.47
CA PRO A 533 5.99 -15.82 -15.68
C PRO A 533 4.97 -16.75 -16.38
N LYS A 534 4.42 -17.71 -15.64
CA LYS A 534 3.43 -18.70 -16.15
C LYS A 534 2.10 -18.07 -16.58
N ARG A 535 1.72 -16.95 -15.96
CA ARG A 535 0.53 -16.15 -16.29
C ARG A 535 0.95 -14.72 -16.57
N GLN A 536 0.56 -14.19 -17.73
CA GLN A 536 0.82 -12.82 -18.17
C GLN A 536 -0.48 -12.04 -18.46
N ASP A 537 -1.58 -12.76 -18.53
CA ASP A 537 -2.94 -12.33 -18.82
C ASP A 537 -3.68 -11.80 -17.59
N VAL A 538 -3.24 -12.17 -16.38
CA VAL A 538 -3.90 -11.83 -15.11
C VAL A 538 -2.91 -11.33 -14.06
N LEU A 539 -3.43 -10.59 -13.08
CA LEU A 539 -2.69 -10.23 -11.88
C LEU A 539 -2.56 -11.46 -10.96
N THR A 540 -1.33 -11.84 -10.63
CA THR A 540 -1.02 -13.03 -9.81
C THR A 540 -0.58 -12.70 -8.38
N VAL A 541 -0.28 -11.43 -8.09
CA VAL A 541 0.10 -10.93 -6.76
C VAL A 541 -0.51 -9.55 -6.53
N THR A 542 -1.06 -9.35 -5.36
CA THR A 542 -1.66 -8.07 -4.96
C THR A 542 -0.58 -7.02 -4.61
N PRO A 543 -0.92 -5.71 -4.58
CA PRO A 543 0.01 -4.68 -4.14
C PRO A 543 0.55 -4.82 -2.71
N TRP A 544 -0.13 -5.61 -1.85
CA TRP A 544 0.31 -5.93 -0.49
C TRP A 544 0.95 -7.32 -0.37
N LEU A 545 1.39 -7.89 -1.50
CA LEU A 545 2.15 -9.15 -1.58
C LEU A 545 1.37 -10.43 -1.23
N ALA A 546 0.03 -10.38 -1.14
CA ALA A 546 -0.77 -11.59 -1.10
C ALA A 546 -0.86 -12.23 -2.51
N PRO A 547 -0.68 -13.55 -2.65
CA PRO A 547 -0.89 -14.24 -3.93
C PRO A 547 -2.37 -14.22 -4.33
N ILE A 548 -2.61 -14.06 -5.63
CA ILE A 548 -3.92 -14.31 -6.26
C ILE A 548 -3.85 -15.69 -6.89
N VAL A 549 -4.64 -16.63 -6.37
CA VAL A 549 -4.58 -18.04 -6.73
C VAL A 549 -5.32 -18.25 -8.05
N TRP A 550 -4.56 -18.56 -9.09
CA TRP A 550 -5.03 -18.90 -10.43
C TRP A 550 -4.46 -20.24 -10.86
N GLU A 551 -5.16 -20.95 -11.74
CA GLU A 551 -4.61 -22.12 -12.40
C GLU A 551 -3.29 -21.78 -13.11
N GLY A 552 -2.27 -22.59 -12.83
CA GLY A 552 -0.89 -22.38 -13.24
C GLY A 552 -0.01 -21.51 -12.33
N THR A 553 -0.52 -20.92 -11.24
CA THR A 553 0.33 -20.12 -10.31
C THR A 553 0.91 -20.90 -9.14
N PHE A 554 0.49 -22.16 -8.97
CA PHE A 554 0.96 -23.04 -7.90
C PHE A 554 1.30 -24.43 -8.46
N ASN A 555 2.06 -25.21 -7.69
CA ASN A 555 2.27 -26.63 -7.96
C ASN A 555 1.53 -27.44 -6.87
N PRO A 556 0.49 -28.23 -7.22
CA PRO A 556 -0.29 -28.98 -6.25
C PRO A 556 0.56 -30.01 -5.49
N GLU A 557 1.51 -30.69 -6.15
CA GLU A 557 2.33 -31.74 -5.52
C GLU A 557 3.21 -31.18 -4.41
N ILE A 558 3.83 -30.02 -4.64
CA ILE A 558 4.66 -29.33 -3.63
C ILE A 558 3.82 -28.94 -2.42
N LEU A 559 2.61 -28.41 -2.66
CA LEU A 559 1.73 -27.97 -1.58
C LEU A 559 1.15 -29.16 -0.81
N GLU A 560 0.73 -30.22 -1.50
CA GLU A 560 0.26 -31.44 -0.84
C GLU A 560 1.37 -32.06 0.02
N SER A 561 2.60 -32.13 -0.50
CA SER A 561 3.74 -32.61 0.27
C SER A 561 4.07 -31.74 1.48
N ALA A 562 3.82 -30.43 1.41
CA ALA A 562 4.04 -29.51 2.52
C ALA A 562 2.95 -29.64 3.60
N TYR A 563 1.69 -29.78 3.19
CA TYR A 563 0.54 -29.69 4.08
C TYR A 563 0.04 -31.04 4.60
N ARG A 564 0.22 -32.14 3.86
CA ARG A 564 -0.23 -33.48 4.28
C ARG A 564 0.42 -33.93 5.61
N PRO A 565 1.74 -33.73 5.85
CA PRO A 565 2.36 -34.16 7.10
C PRO A 565 1.87 -33.39 8.34
N LEU A 566 1.34 -32.18 8.15
CA LEU A 566 0.80 -31.36 9.25
C LEU A 566 -0.49 -31.92 9.83
N ASN A 567 -1.12 -32.89 9.15
CA ASN A 567 -2.37 -33.55 9.55
C ASN A 567 -3.46 -32.54 9.93
N LEU A 568 -3.70 -31.56 9.05
CA LEU A 568 -4.66 -30.49 9.27
C LEU A 568 -6.10 -30.99 9.15
N THR A 569 -6.95 -30.49 10.03
CA THR A 569 -8.40 -30.61 10.01
C THR A 569 -9.01 -29.28 9.56
N ILE A 570 -9.77 -29.31 8.48
CA ILE A 570 -10.38 -28.14 7.85
C ILE A 570 -11.89 -28.17 8.05
N GLY A 571 -12.46 -27.10 8.57
CA GLY A 571 -13.91 -26.96 8.70
C GLY A 571 -14.53 -26.26 7.49
N VAL A 572 -15.73 -26.67 7.13
CA VAL A 572 -16.56 -26.02 6.10
C VAL A 572 -17.89 -25.66 6.72
N THR A 573 -18.25 -24.38 6.74
CA THR A 573 -19.58 -23.93 7.12
C THR A 573 -20.40 -23.62 5.87
N ALA A 574 -21.64 -24.10 5.84
CA ALA A 574 -22.61 -23.76 4.80
C ALA A 574 -24.02 -23.68 5.39
N PHE A 575 -24.86 -22.78 4.83
CA PHE A 575 -26.20 -22.50 5.34
C PHE A 575 -27.26 -23.07 4.41
N ALA A 576 -28.09 -23.97 4.91
CA ALA A 576 -29.18 -24.63 4.21
C ALA A 576 -30.51 -24.37 4.95
N VAL A 577 -31.07 -23.16 4.76
CA VAL A 577 -32.30 -22.72 5.44
C VAL A 577 -33.50 -22.80 4.49
N GLY A 578 -34.62 -23.32 4.97
CA GLY A 578 -35.84 -23.50 4.17
C GLY A 578 -35.61 -24.40 2.96
N LYS A 579 -35.98 -23.92 1.77
CA LYS A 579 -35.87 -24.70 0.52
C LYS A 579 -34.43 -24.94 0.05
N TYR A 580 -33.44 -24.27 0.65
CA TYR A 580 -32.02 -24.45 0.32
C TYR A 580 -31.46 -25.82 0.74
N THR A 581 -32.16 -26.57 1.58
CA THR A 581 -31.82 -27.95 1.97
C THR A 581 -31.70 -28.89 0.76
N ARG A 582 -32.41 -28.60 -0.34
CA ARG A 582 -32.32 -29.35 -1.61
C ARG A 582 -30.92 -29.35 -2.24
N PHE A 583 -30.09 -28.35 -1.95
CA PHE A 583 -28.75 -28.24 -2.52
C PHE A 583 -27.69 -29.02 -1.75
N VAL A 584 -27.98 -29.40 -0.50
CA VAL A 584 -26.99 -30.02 0.41
C VAL A 584 -26.41 -31.30 -0.18
N ARG A 585 -27.25 -32.17 -0.77
CA ARG A 585 -26.79 -33.42 -1.37
C ARG A 585 -25.73 -33.19 -2.45
N ARG A 586 -26.04 -32.33 -3.44
CA ARG A 586 -25.13 -32.02 -4.55
C ARG A 586 -23.86 -31.31 -4.08
N PHE A 587 -23.99 -30.42 -3.10
CA PHE A 587 -22.85 -29.75 -2.49
C PHE A 587 -21.89 -30.75 -1.84
N LEU A 588 -22.40 -31.65 -0.98
CA LEU A 588 -21.58 -32.65 -0.29
C LEU A 588 -20.98 -33.68 -1.25
N GLU A 589 -21.77 -34.24 -2.16
CA GLU A 589 -21.27 -35.22 -3.15
C GLU A 589 -20.15 -34.64 -4.02
N SER A 590 -20.24 -33.37 -4.41
CA SER A 590 -19.18 -32.71 -5.17
C SER A 590 -17.98 -32.30 -4.30
N ALA A 591 -18.21 -31.90 -3.04
CA ALA A 591 -17.14 -31.61 -2.08
C ALA A 591 -16.30 -32.85 -1.78
N GLU A 592 -16.91 -34.01 -1.55
CA GLU A 592 -16.20 -35.29 -1.37
C GLU A 592 -15.35 -35.64 -2.59
N ARG A 593 -15.83 -35.27 -3.79
CA ARG A 593 -15.07 -35.46 -5.02
C ARG A 593 -13.98 -34.43 -5.24
N HIS A 594 -13.93 -33.25 -4.65
CA HIS A 594 -12.99 -32.22 -5.12
C HIS A 594 -12.34 -31.39 -4.03
N PHE A 595 -12.99 -31.24 -2.89
CA PHE A 595 -12.57 -30.35 -1.82
C PHE A 595 -11.59 -31.03 -0.87
N LEU A 596 -10.33 -30.57 -0.90
CA LEU A 596 -9.23 -30.98 -0.05
C LEU A 596 -9.15 -32.50 0.11
N ARG A 597 -9.07 -33.20 -1.03
CA ARG A 597 -8.96 -34.67 -1.05
C ARG A 597 -7.74 -35.11 -0.22
N GLY A 598 -7.92 -36.13 0.62
CA GLY A 598 -6.86 -36.65 1.49
C GLY A 598 -6.57 -35.81 2.74
N PHE A 599 -7.31 -34.73 2.99
CA PHE A 599 -7.29 -33.99 4.25
C PHE A 599 -8.50 -34.33 5.11
N GLN A 600 -8.37 -34.15 6.42
CA GLN A 600 -9.49 -34.26 7.34
C GLN A 600 -10.42 -33.06 7.19
N VAL A 601 -11.72 -33.31 7.03
CA VAL A 601 -12.70 -32.23 6.81
C VAL A 601 -13.94 -32.41 7.66
N ASN A 602 -14.34 -31.33 8.34
CA ASN A 602 -15.55 -31.29 9.14
C ASN A 602 -16.55 -30.34 8.48
N TYR A 603 -17.66 -30.88 7.96
CA TYR A 603 -18.75 -30.09 7.42
C TYR A 603 -19.71 -29.69 8.54
N TYR A 604 -19.99 -28.39 8.64
CA TYR A 604 -20.95 -27.79 9.56
C TYR A 604 -22.10 -27.20 8.74
N ILE A 605 -23.20 -27.94 8.63
CA ILE A 605 -24.37 -27.51 7.85
C ILE A 605 -25.38 -26.87 8.78
N PHE A 606 -25.51 -25.55 8.67
CA PHE A 606 -26.46 -24.75 9.45
C PHE A 606 -27.84 -24.84 8.80
N THR A 607 -28.84 -25.35 9.53
CA THR A 607 -30.18 -25.54 8.98
C THR A 607 -31.29 -25.34 10.01
N ASP A 608 -32.46 -24.90 9.56
CA ASP A 608 -33.70 -24.86 10.34
C ASP A 608 -34.45 -26.20 10.33
N SER A 609 -34.04 -27.15 9.48
CA SER A 609 -34.70 -28.45 9.33
C SER A 609 -33.68 -29.60 9.35
N PRO A 610 -33.14 -30.00 10.52
CA PRO A 610 -32.11 -31.04 10.61
C PRO A 610 -32.50 -32.37 9.96
N GLN A 611 -33.78 -32.74 10.05
CA GLN A 611 -34.39 -33.94 9.46
C GLN A 611 -34.28 -33.98 7.92
N SER A 612 -34.16 -32.81 7.28
CA SER A 612 -34.10 -32.70 5.81
C SER A 612 -32.68 -32.85 5.23
N ILE A 613 -31.67 -32.97 6.10
CA ILE A 613 -30.29 -33.11 5.67
C ILE A 613 -30.04 -34.58 5.27
N PRO A 614 -29.62 -34.84 4.01
CA PRO A 614 -29.41 -36.20 3.53
C PRO A 614 -28.22 -36.86 4.22
N GLN A 615 -28.38 -38.12 4.62
CA GLN A 615 -27.24 -38.95 5.01
C GLN A 615 -26.39 -39.23 3.76
N THR A 616 -25.17 -38.71 3.76
CA THR A 616 -24.22 -38.84 2.64
C THR A 616 -23.02 -39.65 3.11
N GLN A 617 -22.57 -40.62 2.31
CA GLN A 617 -21.35 -41.36 2.59
C GLN A 617 -20.14 -40.43 2.43
N LEU A 618 -19.36 -40.29 3.50
CA LEU A 618 -18.15 -39.46 3.52
C LEU A 618 -16.91 -40.34 3.47
N GLN A 619 -15.83 -39.82 2.90
CA GLN A 619 -14.53 -40.49 2.91
C GLN A 619 -13.96 -40.56 4.34
N PRO A 620 -13.06 -41.53 4.62
CA PRO A 620 -12.41 -41.64 5.92
C PRO A 620 -11.74 -40.32 6.38
N GLY A 621 -11.88 -40.00 7.66
CA GLY A 621 -11.34 -38.75 8.23
C GLY A 621 -12.20 -37.50 7.95
N ARG A 622 -13.39 -37.67 7.38
CA ARG A 622 -14.34 -36.58 7.13
C ARG A 622 -15.64 -36.81 7.88
N ARG A 623 -16.23 -35.75 8.41
CA ARG A 623 -17.45 -35.81 9.22
C ARG A 623 -18.43 -34.71 8.85
N LEU A 624 -19.72 -34.99 9.05
CA LEU A 624 -20.81 -34.04 8.87
C LEU A 624 -21.47 -33.79 10.23
N ALA A 625 -21.53 -32.53 10.63
CA ALA A 625 -22.24 -32.03 11.79
C ALA A 625 -23.38 -31.11 11.32
N VAL A 626 -24.60 -31.42 11.75
CA VAL A 626 -25.76 -30.58 11.47
C VAL A 626 -25.95 -29.59 12.63
N VAL A 627 -25.94 -28.30 12.32
CA VAL A 627 -26.05 -27.23 13.31
C VAL A 627 -27.45 -26.60 13.23
N PRO A 628 -28.35 -26.88 14.19
CA PRO A 628 -29.70 -26.34 14.16
C PRO A 628 -29.67 -24.81 14.36
N ILE A 629 -30.41 -24.09 13.52
CA ILE A 629 -30.60 -22.63 13.63
C ILE A 629 -32.08 -22.27 13.50
N HIS A 630 -32.44 -21.11 14.05
CA HIS A 630 -33.81 -20.63 13.97
C HIS A 630 -34.11 -20.07 12.56
N LYS A 631 -35.29 -20.39 12.02
CA LYS A 631 -35.77 -19.82 10.76
C LYS A 631 -36.26 -18.39 10.99
N PHE A 632 -35.80 -17.45 10.18
CA PHE A 632 -36.31 -16.07 10.18
C PHE A 632 -37.23 -15.85 8.97
N SER A 633 -38.19 -14.93 9.11
CA SER A 633 -39.23 -14.66 8.10
C SER A 633 -38.72 -13.96 6.84
N SER A 634 -37.51 -13.40 6.85
CA SER A 634 -36.91 -12.69 5.72
C SER A 634 -35.53 -13.28 5.36
N TRP A 635 -35.29 -13.52 4.07
CA TRP A 635 -33.99 -14.02 3.57
C TRP A 635 -32.83 -13.05 3.87
N GLN A 636 -33.10 -11.74 3.92
CA GLN A 636 -32.12 -10.73 4.30
C GLN A 636 -31.69 -10.89 5.76
N GLU A 637 -32.61 -11.22 6.65
CA GLU A 637 -32.29 -11.47 8.06
C GLU A 637 -31.50 -12.77 8.24
N ILE A 638 -31.82 -13.82 7.48
CA ILE A 638 -31.02 -15.05 7.42
C ILE A 638 -29.58 -14.74 7.00
N SER A 639 -29.41 -13.93 5.95
CA SER A 639 -28.09 -13.55 5.43
C SER A 639 -27.26 -12.74 6.43
N MET A 640 -27.89 -11.75 7.10
CA MET A 640 -27.25 -10.92 8.12
C MET A 640 -26.83 -11.70 9.38
N ARG A 641 -27.57 -12.77 9.72
CA ARG A 641 -27.31 -13.62 10.88
C ARG A 641 -26.24 -14.69 10.61
N ARG A 642 -25.83 -14.92 9.35
CA ARG A 642 -24.75 -15.87 9.01
C ARG A 642 -23.46 -15.57 9.77
N MET A 643 -23.05 -14.30 9.78
CA MET A 643 -21.85 -13.86 10.50
C MET A 643 -21.95 -14.13 12.00
N GLU A 644 -23.13 -13.94 12.59
CA GLU A 644 -23.39 -14.24 14.01
C GLU A 644 -23.33 -15.74 14.30
N ALA A 645 -24.01 -16.55 13.48
CA ALA A 645 -24.10 -18.00 13.66
C ALA A 645 -22.73 -18.67 13.48
N ILE A 646 -21.95 -18.27 12.46
CA ILE A 646 -20.57 -18.73 12.29
C ILE A 646 -19.74 -18.33 13.51
N ASN A 647 -19.82 -17.07 13.94
CA ASN A 647 -19.01 -16.59 15.06
C ASN A 647 -19.32 -17.35 16.36
N ARG A 648 -20.61 -17.56 16.66
CA ARG A 648 -21.08 -18.35 17.81
C ARG A 648 -20.59 -19.79 17.75
N HIS A 649 -20.74 -20.43 16.59
CA HIS A 649 -20.32 -21.82 16.42
C HIS A 649 -18.81 -21.99 16.54
N VAL A 650 -18.02 -21.05 16.01
CA VAL A 650 -16.57 -21.04 16.18
C VAL A 650 -16.20 -20.89 17.67
N ALA A 651 -16.83 -19.98 18.40
CA ALA A 651 -16.59 -19.77 19.82
C ALA A 651 -16.89 -21.01 20.67
N GLN A 652 -17.91 -21.78 20.30
CA GLN A 652 -18.37 -22.93 21.08
C GLN A 652 -17.67 -24.23 20.69
N VAL A 653 -17.49 -24.46 19.39
CA VAL A 653 -17.17 -25.78 18.82
C VAL A 653 -15.94 -25.71 17.93
N SER A 654 -16.00 -24.98 16.81
CA SER A 654 -15.03 -25.16 15.72
C SER A 654 -13.58 -24.82 16.12
N HIS A 655 -13.35 -23.91 17.07
CA HIS A 655 -11.99 -23.57 17.53
C HIS A 655 -11.21 -24.75 18.14
N ARG A 656 -11.90 -25.79 18.63
CA ARG A 656 -11.28 -27.00 19.20
C ARG A 656 -11.11 -28.11 18.16
N GLU A 657 -11.89 -28.03 17.09
CA GLU A 657 -12.07 -29.15 16.15
C GLU A 657 -11.28 -28.99 14.86
N VAL A 658 -11.03 -27.75 14.42
CA VAL A 658 -10.42 -27.46 13.12
C VAL A 658 -9.38 -26.34 13.24
N GLN A 659 -8.38 -26.33 12.35
CA GLN A 659 -7.37 -25.26 12.31
C GLN A 659 -7.71 -24.19 11.27
N TYR A 660 -8.34 -24.59 10.16
CA TYR A 660 -8.83 -23.70 9.12
C TYR A 660 -10.35 -23.81 8.99
N LEU A 661 -11.00 -22.72 8.59
CA LEU A 661 -12.43 -22.68 8.31
C LEU A 661 -12.71 -22.00 6.99
N PHE A 662 -13.47 -22.66 6.12
CA PHE A 662 -14.08 -22.06 4.93
C PHE A 662 -15.58 -21.86 5.15
N CYS A 663 -16.09 -20.73 4.69
CA CYS A 663 -17.51 -20.39 4.69
C CYS A 663 -17.94 -20.31 3.23
N LEU A 664 -18.80 -21.26 2.83
CA LEU A 664 -19.20 -21.48 1.45
C LEU A 664 -20.72 -21.43 1.32
N ASP A 665 -21.22 -20.87 0.23
CA ASP A 665 -22.65 -20.94 -0.08
C ASP A 665 -23.05 -22.36 -0.50
N ILE A 666 -24.19 -22.83 0.02
CA ILE A 666 -24.67 -24.20 -0.21
C ILE A 666 -25.22 -24.42 -1.62
N ASP A 667 -25.60 -23.35 -2.31
CA ASP A 667 -26.27 -23.37 -3.62
C ASP A 667 -25.26 -23.36 -4.78
N MET A 668 -24.11 -23.99 -4.53
CA MET A 668 -22.92 -24.06 -5.38
C MET A 668 -22.44 -25.52 -5.48
N VAL A 669 -21.67 -25.84 -6.53
CA VAL A 669 -21.15 -27.20 -6.79
C VAL A 669 -19.66 -27.14 -7.13
N PHE A 670 -18.90 -28.13 -6.66
CA PHE A 670 -17.49 -28.30 -7.03
C PHE A 670 -17.35 -29.10 -8.32
N HIS A 671 -16.51 -28.63 -9.24
CA HIS A 671 -16.29 -29.25 -10.55
C HIS A 671 -14.87 -29.75 -10.75
N ASN A 672 -13.91 -29.15 -10.06
CA ASN A 672 -12.48 -29.41 -10.23
C ASN A 672 -11.76 -29.36 -8.88
N PRO A 673 -10.54 -29.93 -8.77
CA PRO A 673 -9.81 -30.01 -7.50
C PRO A 673 -9.72 -28.65 -6.81
N TRP A 674 -10.01 -28.64 -5.51
CA TRP A 674 -9.86 -27.49 -4.62
C TRP A 674 -8.93 -27.91 -3.50
N GLY A 675 -7.69 -27.42 -3.50
CA GLY A 675 -6.63 -27.98 -2.68
C GLY A 675 -6.07 -27.03 -1.62
N PRO A 676 -4.92 -27.42 -1.02
CA PRO A 676 -4.25 -26.64 0.01
C PRO A 676 -3.68 -25.31 -0.50
N GLU A 677 -3.63 -25.09 -1.83
CA GLU A 677 -3.30 -23.79 -2.41
C GLU A 677 -4.20 -22.67 -1.90
N THR A 678 -5.41 -23.00 -1.45
CA THR A 678 -6.39 -22.03 -0.94
C THR A 678 -6.19 -21.66 0.52
N LEU A 679 -5.39 -22.41 1.29
CA LEU A 679 -5.20 -22.19 2.74
C LEU A 679 -4.34 -20.95 3.03
N GLY A 680 -4.75 -20.12 3.97
CA GLY A 680 -3.98 -18.96 4.44
C GLY A 680 -4.64 -18.30 5.65
N ASP A 681 -3.97 -17.32 6.26
CA ASP A 681 -4.52 -16.62 7.44
C ASP A 681 -5.94 -16.08 7.24
N MET A 682 -6.15 -15.31 6.16
CA MET A 682 -7.45 -14.85 5.70
C MET A 682 -7.53 -14.95 4.19
N VAL A 683 -8.59 -15.59 3.71
CA VAL A 683 -8.82 -15.94 2.32
C VAL A 683 -10.11 -15.26 1.86
N ALA A 684 -10.03 -14.57 0.74
CA ALA A 684 -11.18 -13.90 0.11
C ALA A 684 -11.21 -14.22 -1.39
N ALA A 685 -12.38 -14.42 -1.97
CA ALA A 685 -12.52 -14.69 -3.40
C ALA A 685 -13.00 -13.46 -4.18
N ILE A 686 -12.42 -13.20 -5.35
CA ILE A 686 -12.85 -12.10 -6.23
C ILE A 686 -14.17 -12.50 -6.89
N HIS A 687 -15.18 -11.62 -6.79
CA HIS A 687 -16.50 -11.88 -7.32
C HIS A 687 -16.48 -11.98 -8.86
N PRO A 688 -17.13 -12.99 -9.47
CA PRO A 688 -17.07 -13.25 -10.92
C PRO A 688 -17.71 -12.15 -11.76
N GLY A 689 -18.62 -11.36 -11.18
CA GLY A 689 -19.23 -10.22 -11.86
C GLY A 689 -18.33 -8.98 -12.01
N TYR A 690 -17.23 -8.88 -11.25
CA TYR A 690 -16.49 -7.63 -11.09
C TYR A 690 -14.97 -7.76 -11.24
N PHE A 691 -14.43 -8.95 -11.48
CA PHE A 691 -12.98 -9.16 -11.58
C PHE A 691 -12.32 -8.42 -12.77
N ASN A 692 -13.05 -8.15 -13.85
CA ASN A 692 -12.59 -7.42 -15.03
C ASN A 692 -13.24 -6.02 -15.16
N VAL A 693 -13.73 -5.47 -14.05
CA VAL A 693 -14.47 -4.21 -14.04
C VAL A 693 -13.68 -3.15 -13.26
N ALA A 694 -13.77 -1.88 -13.69
CA ALA A 694 -13.14 -0.77 -12.99
C ALA A 694 -13.78 -0.54 -11.61
N ARG A 695 -12.96 -0.18 -10.61
CA ARG A 695 -13.38 -0.04 -9.21
C ARG A 695 -14.52 0.95 -8.97
N GLU A 696 -14.69 1.92 -9.85
CA GLU A 696 -15.76 2.91 -9.80
C GLU A 696 -17.14 2.28 -9.99
N GLN A 697 -17.20 1.13 -10.67
CA GLN A 697 -18.43 0.38 -10.92
C GLN A 697 -18.66 -0.74 -9.90
N PHE A 698 -17.75 -0.94 -8.94
CA PHE A 698 -17.98 -1.89 -7.86
C PHE A 698 -19.20 -1.46 -7.06
N PRO A 699 -20.13 -2.38 -6.77
CA PRO A 699 -21.39 -2.04 -6.15
C PRO A 699 -21.24 -1.99 -4.61
N TYR A 700 -20.17 -1.38 -4.12
CA TYR A 700 -19.99 -1.14 -2.68
C TYR A 700 -21.10 -0.27 -2.12
N GLU A 701 -21.30 -0.33 -0.81
CA GLU A 701 -22.17 0.61 -0.11
C GLU A 701 -21.62 2.04 -0.24
N ARG A 702 -22.40 2.94 -0.85
CA ARG A 702 -21.99 4.32 -1.14
C ARG A 702 -22.62 5.35 -0.20
N ARG A 703 -23.57 4.95 0.65
CA ARG A 703 -24.16 5.84 1.66
C ARG A 703 -23.20 5.98 2.83
N SER A 704 -22.70 7.19 3.04
CA SER A 704 -21.76 7.50 4.14
C SER A 704 -22.33 7.31 5.54
N SER A 705 -23.64 7.10 5.66
CA SER A 705 -24.32 6.79 6.92
C SER A 705 -24.18 5.32 7.33
N SER A 706 -23.84 4.42 6.39
CA SER A 706 -23.59 3.00 6.69
C SER A 706 -22.15 2.78 7.16
N ALA A 707 -21.98 1.87 8.12
CA ALA A 707 -20.71 1.34 8.56
C ALA A 707 -19.95 0.66 7.40
N ALA A 708 -20.65 0.07 6.43
CA ALA A 708 -20.09 -0.57 5.23
C ALA A 708 -19.62 0.42 4.13
N PHE A 709 -19.75 1.73 4.35
CA PHE A 709 -19.45 2.75 3.33
C PHE A 709 -18.05 2.63 2.71
N ILE A 710 -17.95 2.62 1.38
CA ILE A 710 -16.66 2.76 0.67
C ILE A 710 -16.77 3.93 -0.31
N PRO A 711 -15.92 4.97 -0.19
CA PRO A 711 -15.98 6.13 -1.07
C PRO A 711 -15.56 5.79 -2.51
N GLU A 712 -15.99 6.61 -3.46
CA GLU A 712 -15.57 6.49 -4.85
C GLU A 712 -14.05 6.61 -4.99
N GLY A 713 -13.44 5.70 -5.75
CA GLY A 713 -11.98 5.63 -5.96
C GLY A 713 -11.22 4.77 -4.96
N GLU A 714 -11.84 4.36 -3.85
CA GLU A 714 -11.30 3.37 -2.91
C GLU A 714 -11.81 1.95 -3.24
N GLY A 715 -11.10 0.94 -2.74
CA GLY A 715 -11.32 -0.48 -3.06
C GLY A 715 -10.23 -1.08 -3.94
N ASP A 716 -9.84 -2.31 -3.63
CA ASP A 716 -8.85 -3.08 -4.40
C ASP A 716 -9.57 -4.04 -5.34
N PHE A 717 -10.40 -4.93 -4.77
CA PHE A 717 -11.24 -5.88 -5.48
C PHE A 717 -12.64 -5.88 -4.86
N TYR A 718 -13.63 -6.28 -5.66
CA TYR A 718 -14.93 -6.63 -5.12
C TYR A 718 -14.94 -8.12 -4.79
N TYR A 719 -14.96 -8.44 -3.50
CA TYR A 719 -14.93 -9.79 -2.98
C TYR A 719 -16.35 -10.35 -2.86
N GLY A 720 -16.55 -11.62 -3.22
CA GLY A 720 -17.84 -12.29 -3.14
C GLY A 720 -18.10 -12.88 -1.75
N GLY A 721 -19.32 -12.70 -1.23
CA GLY A 721 -19.75 -13.22 0.06
C GLY A 721 -19.93 -14.74 0.11
N ALA A 722 -19.99 -15.38 -1.07
CA ALA A 722 -20.19 -16.82 -1.18
C ALA A 722 -18.95 -17.66 -0.81
N VAL A 723 -17.76 -17.04 -0.78
CA VAL A 723 -16.51 -17.73 -0.45
C VAL A 723 -15.59 -16.81 0.35
N PHE A 724 -15.37 -17.17 1.61
CA PHE A 724 -14.28 -16.64 2.44
C PHE A 724 -13.80 -17.70 3.42
N GLY A 725 -12.63 -17.51 4.00
CA GLY A 725 -12.11 -18.45 4.99
C GLY A 725 -10.77 -18.05 5.56
N GLY A 726 -10.10 -19.00 6.20
CA GLY A 726 -8.74 -18.84 6.70
C GLY A 726 -8.53 -19.57 8.02
N LEU A 727 -7.55 -19.12 8.80
CA LEU A 727 -7.34 -19.65 10.16
C LEU A 727 -8.58 -19.37 11.02
N VAL A 728 -8.99 -20.35 11.83
CA VAL A 728 -10.21 -20.22 12.66
C VAL A 728 -10.19 -18.94 13.50
N ARG A 729 -9.03 -18.59 14.07
CA ARG A 729 -8.85 -17.34 14.84
C ARG A 729 -9.18 -16.09 14.04
N LYS A 730 -8.76 -16.06 12.78
CA LYS A 730 -8.93 -14.90 11.90
C LYS A 730 -10.37 -14.83 11.38
N VAL A 731 -10.96 -15.98 11.07
CA VAL A 731 -12.38 -16.06 10.70
C VAL A 731 -13.28 -15.65 11.87
N TYR A 732 -12.92 -15.99 13.11
CA TYR A 732 -13.64 -15.51 14.31
C TYR A 732 -13.59 -13.98 14.43
N GLU A 733 -12.40 -13.37 14.36
CA GLU A 733 -12.25 -11.91 14.40
C GLU A 733 -13.01 -11.22 13.25
N PHE A 734 -12.91 -11.78 12.04
CA PHE A 734 -13.55 -11.30 10.83
C PHE A 734 -15.07 -11.29 10.94
N THR A 735 -15.67 -12.43 11.30
CA THR A 735 -17.13 -12.59 11.42
C THR A 735 -17.69 -11.72 12.55
N LYS A 736 -16.98 -11.60 13.68
CA LYS A 736 -17.31 -10.67 14.76
C LYS A 736 -17.33 -9.24 14.27
N SER A 737 -16.28 -8.80 13.57
CA SER A 737 -16.19 -7.42 13.04
C SER A 737 -17.33 -7.12 12.06
N CYS A 738 -17.59 -8.02 11.12
CA CYS A 738 -18.68 -7.85 10.15
C CYS A 738 -20.04 -7.79 10.87
N HIS A 739 -20.31 -8.71 11.80
CA HIS A 739 -21.55 -8.73 12.57
C HIS A 739 -21.76 -7.44 13.37
N MET A 740 -20.72 -6.93 14.03
CA MET A 740 -20.82 -5.66 14.78
C MET A 740 -21.16 -4.47 13.86
N THR A 741 -20.58 -4.43 12.66
CA THR A 741 -20.93 -3.37 11.69
C THR A 741 -22.34 -3.52 11.12
N ILE A 742 -22.84 -4.75 10.96
CA ILE A 742 -24.25 -5.02 10.58
C ILE A 742 -25.19 -4.55 11.68
N LEU A 743 -24.90 -4.85 12.95
CA LEU A 743 -25.73 -4.39 14.07
C LEU A 743 -25.73 -2.87 14.20
N ALA A 744 -24.59 -2.21 13.96
CA ALA A 744 -24.52 -0.75 13.94
C ALA A 744 -25.41 -0.15 12.84
N ASP A 745 -25.41 -0.74 11.65
CA ASP A 745 -26.31 -0.32 10.57
C ASP A 745 -27.78 -0.55 10.93
N LYS A 746 -28.11 -1.73 11.48
CA LYS A 746 -29.46 -2.05 11.96
C LYS A 746 -29.95 -1.06 13.01
N ALA A 747 -29.10 -0.69 13.98
CA ALA A 747 -29.42 0.31 15.00
C ALA A 747 -29.65 1.71 14.42
N ASN A 748 -29.02 2.03 13.29
CA ASN A 748 -29.23 3.27 12.55
C ASN A 748 -30.39 3.19 11.54
N GLY A 749 -31.15 2.09 11.50
CA GLY A 749 -32.22 1.88 10.53
C GLY A 749 -31.72 1.75 9.09
N ILE A 750 -30.48 1.31 8.91
CA ILE A 750 -29.81 1.15 7.61
C ILE A 750 -29.62 -0.34 7.34
N MET A 751 -29.88 -0.76 6.10
CA MET A 751 -29.44 -2.05 5.58
C MET A 751 -28.50 -1.77 4.41
N ALA A 752 -27.29 -2.31 4.46
CA ALA A 752 -26.29 -2.12 3.40
C ALA A 752 -26.78 -2.70 2.05
N ALA A 753 -26.31 -2.11 0.95
CA ALA A 753 -26.79 -2.41 -0.41
C ALA A 753 -26.76 -3.90 -0.77
N TRP A 754 -25.69 -4.60 -0.38
CA TRP A 754 -25.52 -6.05 -0.55
C TRP A 754 -25.31 -6.74 0.80
N GLN A 755 -26.10 -6.35 1.81
CA GLN A 755 -26.14 -6.98 3.14
C GLN A 755 -24.72 -7.26 3.69
N GLU A 756 -24.40 -8.49 4.07
CA GLU A 756 -23.10 -8.88 4.63
C GLU A 756 -21.94 -8.77 3.63
N GLU A 757 -22.16 -8.91 2.33
CA GLU A 757 -21.12 -8.76 1.30
C GLU A 757 -20.56 -7.33 1.28
N SER A 758 -21.42 -6.32 1.56
CA SER A 758 -20.99 -4.93 1.72
C SER A 758 -20.08 -4.75 2.94
N HIS A 759 -20.42 -5.35 4.08
CA HIS A 759 -19.62 -5.29 5.31
C HIS A 759 -18.29 -6.04 5.17
N LEU A 760 -18.31 -7.21 4.51
CA LEU A 760 -17.12 -7.99 4.17
C LEU A 760 -16.15 -7.17 3.32
N ASN A 761 -16.64 -6.51 2.26
CA ASN A 761 -15.80 -5.69 1.39
C ASN A 761 -15.21 -4.49 2.14
N ARG A 762 -15.99 -3.87 3.03
CA ARG A 762 -15.48 -2.80 3.90
C ARG A 762 -14.40 -3.31 4.85
N HIS A 763 -14.55 -4.52 5.39
CA HIS A 763 -13.56 -5.12 6.27
C HIS A 763 -12.25 -5.39 5.53
N PHE A 764 -12.31 -5.98 4.32
CA PHE A 764 -11.10 -6.25 3.53
C PHE A 764 -10.40 -5.00 3.00
N LEU A 765 -11.10 -3.85 2.95
CA LEU A 765 -10.46 -2.59 2.65
C LEU A 765 -9.44 -2.19 3.73
N SER A 766 -9.74 -2.40 5.02
CA SER A 766 -8.84 -2.08 6.14
C SER A 766 -7.95 -3.25 6.58
N HIS A 767 -8.43 -4.49 6.44
CA HIS A 767 -7.71 -5.70 6.83
C HIS A 767 -7.48 -6.56 5.59
N LYS A 768 -6.31 -6.41 4.96
CA LYS A 768 -6.03 -7.08 3.69
C LYS A 768 -5.99 -8.61 3.86
N PRO A 769 -6.64 -9.39 2.97
CA PRO A 769 -6.54 -10.85 3.02
C PRO A 769 -5.10 -11.28 2.68
N SER A 770 -4.60 -12.32 3.35
CA SER A 770 -3.27 -12.87 3.10
C SER A 770 -3.23 -13.71 1.81
N LYS A 771 -4.39 -14.14 1.32
CA LYS A 771 -4.54 -14.87 0.07
C LYS A 771 -5.85 -14.48 -0.62
N VAL A 772 -5.78 -14.27 -1.93
CA VAL A 772 -6.96 -13.92 -2.73
C VAL A 772 -7.22 -15.04 -3.73
N LEU A 773 -8.45 -15.54 -3.79
CA LEU A 773 -8.84 -16.54 -4.79
C LEU A 773 -9.36 -15.84 -6.03
N SER A 774 -8.94 -16.32 -7.21
CA SER A 774 -9.50 -15.86 -8.47
C SER A 774 -10.96 -16.30 -8.63
N PRO A 775 -11.69 -15.77 -9.63
CA PRO A 775 -13.04 -16.21 -9.94
C PRO A 775 -13.16 -17.69 -10.34
N GLU A 776 -12.05 -18.39 -10.58
CA GLU A 776 -12.05 -19.85 -10.77
C GLU A 776 -12.64 -20.59 -9.55
N TYR A 777 -12.54 -20.00 -8.36
CA TYR A 777 -13.05 -20.53 -7.09
C TYR A 777 -14.44 -19.99 -6.71
N ILE A 778 -15.04 -19.14 -7.53
CA ILE A 778 -16.41 -18.64 -7.36
C ILE A 778 -16.92 -18.16 -8.73
N TRP A 779 -17.63 -19.03 -9.44
CA TRP A 779 -18.12 -18.74 -10.79
C TRP A 779 -19.66 -18.75 -10.88
N ASP A 780 -20.18 -18.08 -11.91
CA ASP A 780 -21.60 -18.12 -12.26
C ASP A 780 -21.74 -18.81 -13.62
N ASP A 781 -22.24 -20.03 -13.63
CA ASP A 781 -22.35 -20.85 -14.85
C ASP A 781 -23.32 -20.28 -15.89
N ARG A 782 -24.16 -19.31 -15.51
CA ARG A 782 -25.00 -18.58 -16.47
C ARG A 782 -24.18 -17.61 -17.33
N LYS A 783 -22.94 -17.33 -16.95
CA LYS A 783 -22.04 -16.41 -17.66
C LYS A 783 -21.08 -17.18 -18.56
N PRO A 784 -20.76 -16.65 -19.75
CA PRO A 784 -19.76 -17.26 -20.62
C PRO A 784 -18.39 -17.26 -19.92
N LYS A 785 -17.66 -18.37 -20.02
CA LYS A 785 -16.31 -18.50 -19.48
C LYS A 785 -15.31 -17.73 -20.37
N PRO A 786 -14.69 -16.65 -19.86
CA PRO A 786 -13.70 -15.90 -20.64
C PRO A 786 -12.34 -16.63 -20.61
N PRO A 787 -11.43 -16.34 -21.57
CA PRO A 787 -10.19 -17.10 -21.75
C PRO A 787 -9.23 -17.04 -20.55
N GLU A 788 -9.33 -16.00 -19.72
CA GLU A 788 -8.53 -15.86 -18.48
C GLU A 788 -8.92 -16.88 -17.40
N ILE A 789 -10.16 -17.39 -17.43
CA ILE A 789 -10.64 -18.46 -16.55
C ILE A 789 -10.31 -19.80 -17.19
N ARG A 790 -9.21 -20.42 -16.78
CA ARG A 790 -8.78 -21.70 -17.36
C ARG A 790 -9.68 -22.83 -16.84
N LEU A 791 -9.92 -22.84 -15.53
CA LEU A 791 -10.62 -23.90 -14.83
C LEU A 791 -11.70 -23.32 -13.91
N ILE A 792 -12.92 -23.87 -13.96
CA ILE A 792 -13.97 -23.52 -13.00
C ILE A 792 -13.98 -24.60 -11.92
N ARG A 793 -13.69 -24.24 -10.67
CA ARG A 793 -13.61 -25.17 -9.54
C ARG A 793 -14.89 -25.20 -8.74
N PHE A 794 -15.58 -24.07 -8.61
CA PHE A 794 -16.79 -23.94 -7.79
C PHE A 794 -17.72 -22.91 -8.41
N SER A 795 -18.96 -23.30 -8.69
CA SER A 795 -19.92 -22.45 -9.41
C SER A 795 -21.36 -22.57 -8.90
N THR A 796 -22.16 -21.55 -9.19
CA THR A 796 -23.57 -21.48 -8.77
C THR A 796 -24.44 -22.51 -9.49
N VAL A 797 -25.28 -23.22 -8.75
CA VAL A 797 -26.36 -24.03 -9.33
C VAL A 797 -27.46 -23.12 -9.87
N ASN A 798 -27.94 -23.41 -11.08
CA ASN A 798 -29.07 -22.70 -11.67
C ASN A 798 -30.34 -22.89 -10.80
N LYS A 799 -30.99 -21.79 -10.47
CA LYS A 799 -32.14 -21.76 -9.54
C LYS A 799 -33.03 -20.57 -9.80
N ASN A 800 -34.33 -20.75 -9.54
CA ASN A 800 -35.28 -19.66 -9.49
C ASN A 800 -35.24 -19.01 -8.09
N TYR A 801 -34.79 -17.75 -8.01
CA TYR A 801 -34.66 -17.06 -6.73
C TYR A 801 -36.01 -16.84 -6.03
N GLU A 802 -37.10 -16.62 -6.76
CA GLU A 802 -38.42 -16.42 -6.16
C GLU A 802 -38.95 -17.71 -5.53
N GLU A 803 -38.70 -18.85 -6.17
CA GLU A 803 -39.15 -20.15 -5.67
C GLU A 803 -38.40 -20.58 -4.41
N VAL A 804 -37.08 -20.35 -4.37
CA VAL A 804 -36.20 -20.86 -3.30
C VAL A 804 -36.19 -19.93 -2.08
N ARG A 805 -36.43 -18.62 -2.26
CA ARG A 805 -36.40 -17.64 -1.17
C ARG A 805 -37.74 -17.46 -0.45
N ASN A 806 -38.86 -17.89 -1.05
CA ASN A 806 -40.20 -17.76 -0.49
C ASN A 806 -40.75 -19.09 0.06
#